data_AF-A0A5D8YP95-F1
#
_entry.id   AF-A0A5D8YP95-F1
#
_cell.length_a   1.000
_cell.length_b   1.000
_cell.length_c   1.000
_cell.angle_alpha   90.00
_cell.angle_beta   90.00
_cell.angle_gamma   90.00
#
_symmetry.space_group_name_H-M   'P 1'
#
loop_
_entity.id
_entity.type
_entity.pdbx_description
1 polymer ?
#
loop_
_entity_poly.entity_id
_entity_poly.type
_entity_poly.pdbx_seq_one_letter_code
_entity_poly.pdbx_strand_id
1 'polypeptide(L)'
;MENKENPIMKIKSTFRKNLWKGLIAVTIITGLFSCKKAEIQGNIVNNFSRFGANTTISKVISGGGNISNPVFWAYVTASGGAQNAPAMLWLQDETGGVAIKLQQDQSTEFTPGTLVLVHVDGLRVQREGSFYLLGLPDGDSIKALGETELEEYVTIAAKEQVMAINQVTLGQLDTTYNQQVVTVSDVEVADENLTGNFGPDTEPEKEIILQDCSGNEITLVTGKDAELAKVAVKTGHGNLTGLVTINNGVKQIRLLNAAAADVLKGARCKYLQYAENKYFVTTNGSVLNDGKSWATAKTLDAAIAAAVSGDSIFVAKGTYTATSGSALITLTGANNGIMLYGGFAGTETILNQRNLTANTTILQGDGNRVIYNQGSSALPITGVVYDGFTITGGNVTGSGGGMYNTYANITVANCIFKENTSSASGGGMYNGNNQITLTNCKFYSNTANTNGGGGVLVSSGSSATITNCVFDDNKTSAGNGAGVSTYHIDAANPTTVSVSNCTFTRNAATGTGGGMYNYQNITITVSGCTFSDNTATTDGGGIFNNPSANATITNSTFTSNTATLNGGGIYNSASSNGAITNCTFISNIANNTATATGGGGLFSTNASPMVTYCKFMGNKAANGGGILLTNAAATTKFVNCLFSGNMATNAGGASYINNSGTGSSCEPSFINCTIAANYAKNTGGGLYNTGSNGGTTITVTNCIVYGNSGGIANSAAAGATATVTYSNVQFMGASNEVDYSTGTGNFNVDPKFTNLPAYSSTAPVTTGNYTLQGTSTLINKGNNNAINGYTTDLAGNPRINNTTIDMGAYEHQN
;
A
#
# COMPACT_ATOMS: atom_id res chain seq x y z
N MET A 1 20.86 33.91 57.52
CA MET A 1 19.87 34.83 58.10
C MET A 1 19.95 36.12 57.32
N GLU A 2 18.79 36.64 56.92
CA GLU A 2 18.56 37.96 56.30
C GLU A 2 19.16 38.20 54.91
N ASN A 3 18.51 38.90 53.98
CA ASN A 3 17.10 39.07 53.61
C ASN A 3 17.13 39.77 52.24
N LYS A 4 16.37 39.22 51.29
CA LYS A 4 15.70 39.86 50.13
C LYS A 4 16.48 40.84 49.24
N GLU A 5 16.74 40.36 48.02
CA GLU A 5 17.15 41.11 46.84
C GLU A 5 16.02 41.96 46.22
N ASN A 6 16.39 43.13 45.70
CA ASN A 6 15.86 43.78 44.50
C ASN A 6 16.97 44.73 44.00
N PRO A 7 17.30 44.82 42.68
CA PRO A 7 16.44 45.56 41.74
C PRO A 7 16.42 45.07 40.27
N ILE A 8 15.26 45.22 39.62
CA ILE A 8 15.04 45.86 38.30
C ILE A 8 15.99 45.49 37.14
N MET A 9 15.52 44.65 36.22
CA MET A 9 15.73 44.88 34.77
C MET A 9 14.72 44.13 33.87
N LYS A 10 14.08 44.89 32.97
CA LYS A 10 13.49 44.52 31.66
C LYS A 10 12.48 43.36 31.58
N ILE A 11 11.17 43.67 31.60
CA ILE A 11 10.19 43.11 30.66
C ILE A 11 9.13 44.19 30.33
N LYS A 12 9.16 44.71 29.09
CA LYS A 12 8.00 45.33 28.44
C LYS A 12 7.38 44.28 27.51
N SER A 13 6.05 44.27 27.45
CA SER A 13 5.17 43.57 26.48
C SER A 13 4.55 42.22 26.88
N THR A 14 3.67 42.21 27.89
CA THR A 14 2.44 41.37 27.80
C THR A 14 1.35 41.94 28.71
N PHE A 15 0.61 42.95 28.23
CA PHE A 15 -0.69 43.31 28.82
C PHE A 15 -1.56 43.90 27.71
N ARG A 16 -2.32 43.03 27.03
CA ARG A 16 -3.60 43.28 26.36
C ARG A 16 -4.10 41.98 25.69
N LYS A 17 -4.37 40.97 26.51
CA LYS A 17 -5.32 39.88 26.21
C LYS A 17 -6.15 39.73 27.48
N ASN A 18 -7.26 40.45 27.53
CA ASN A 18 -8.44 40.22 28.37
C ASN A 18 -9.27 41.50 28.38
N LEU A 19 -10.15 41.63 27.39
CA LEU A 19 -11.50 42.16 27.50
C LEU A 19 -12.16 41.88 26.14
N TRP A 20 -13.42 41.47 26.13
CA TRP A 20 -14.21 40.90 25.01
C TRP A 20 -14.22 39.36 24.94
N LYS A 21 -14.57 38.72 26.06
CA LYS A 21 -15.40 37.50 26.06
C LYS A 21 -16.56 37.72 27.04
N GLY A 22 -17.78 37.50 26.55
CA GLY A 22 -19.07 37.76 27.19
C GLY A 22 -19.90 38.68 26.29
N LEU A 23 -21.06 38.32 25.75
CA LEU A 23 -22.08 37.39 26.25
C LEU A 23 -23.10 37.08 25.11
N ILE A 24 -23.89 36.00 25.28
CA ILE A 24 -25.19 35.66 24.63
C ILE A 24 -25.07 34.88 23.30
N ALA A 25 -25.29 33.56 23.18
CA ALA A 25 -26.37 32.64 23.63
C ALA A 25 -27.70 32.78 22.87
N VAL A 26 -27.89 31.98 21.81
CA VAL A 26 -29.17 31.54 21.18
C VAL A 26 -28.82 30.21 20.47
N THR A 27 -29.08 28.99 20.96
CA THR A 27 -30.33 28.23 21.23
C THR A 27 -31.27 28.09 20.01
N ILE A 28 -31.65 26.83 19.73
CA ILE A 28 -32.92 26.35 19.11
C ILE A 28 -32.83 25.76 17.68
N ILE A 29 -33.03 24.42 17.61
CA ILE A 29 -33.69 23.61 16.55
C ILE A 29 -32.88 23.42 15.24
N THR A 30 -32.11 22.34 15.08
CA THR A 30 -32.58 21.02 14.55
C THR A 30 -34.07 20.94 14.19
N GLY A 31 -34.39 21.33 12.96
CA GLY A 31 -35.69 21.06 12.35
C GLY A 31 -35.60 21.17 10.85
N LEU A 32 -35.78 20.02 10.19
CA LEU A 32 -35.91 19.82 8.73
C LEU A 32 -34.61 19.91 7.94
N PHE A 33 -34.00 18.75 7.65
CA PHE A 33 -33.80 18.29 6.28
C PHE A 33 -33.43 16.79 6.28
N SER A 34 -34.40 15.96 6.66
CA SER A 34 -34.56 14.66 6.02
C SER A 34 -35.39 14.86 4.76
N CYS A 35 -34.79 15.36 3.68
CA CYS A 35 -35.32 15.12 2.34
C CYS A 35 -34.28 15.38 1.26
N LYS A 36 -34.12 14.37 0.40
CA LYS A 36 -33.46 14.38 -0.91
C LYS A 36 -31.93 14.48 -0.95
N LYS A 37 -31.37 13.27 -1.03
CA LYS A 37 -30.16 12.87 -1.74
C LYS A 37 -30.23 13.12 -3.27
N ALA A 38 -30.90 14.19 -3.71
CA ALA A 38 -31.06 14.58 -5.11
C ALA A 38 -31.36 16.08 -5.17
N GLU A 39 -30.38 16.87 -5.62
CA GLU A 39 -30.30 18.36 -5.69
C GLU A 39 -29.31 19.06 -4.73
N ILE A 40 -28.12 18.50 -4.54
CA ILE A 40 -26.90 19.31 -4.32
C ILE A 40 -25.81 18.77 -5.26
N GLN A 41 -26.13 18.78 -6.55
CA GLN A 41 -25.19 18.57 -7.65
C GLN A 41 -25.24 19.74 -8.65
N GLY A 42 -25.69 20.92 -8.20
CA GLY A 42 -25.77 22.11 -9.04
C GLY A 42 -25.79 23.37 -8.18
N ASN A 43 -24.60 23.89 -7.85
CA ASN A 43 -24.27 25.31 -7.58
C ASN A 43 -23.00 25.51 -6.74
N ILE A 44 -22.02 24.60 -6.83
CA ILE A 44 -20.61 24.97 -6.63
C ILE A 44 -19.91 24.60 -7.95
N VAL A 45 -20.10 25.44 -8.97
CA VAL A 45 -19.55 25.24 -10.32
C VAL A 45 -18.64 26.42 -10.66
N ASN A 46 -17.37 26.11 -10.95
CA ASN A 46 -16.41 26.84 -11.79
C ASN A 46 -16.35 28.36 -11.65
N ASN A 47 -15.43 28.87 -10.83
CA ASN A 47 -15.21 30.32 -10.76
C ASN A 47 -13.82 30.81 -11.21
N PHE A 48 -12.75 30.01 -11.18
CA PHE A 48 -11.43 30.56 -11.53
C PHE A 48 -11.23 30.91 -13.00
N SER A 49 -11.85 30.17 -13.93
CA SER A 49 -11.78 30.43 -15.38
C SER A 49 -12.45 31.74 -15.83
N ARG A 50 -13.16 32.44 -14.94
CA ARG A 50 -13.86 33.71 -15.23
C ARG A 50 -13.18 34.95 -14.65
N PHE A 51 -12.08 34.81 -13.89
CA PHE A 51 -11.41 35.95 -13.26
C PHE A 51 -10.37 36.58 -14.18
N GLY A 52 -10.42 37.91 -14.31
CA GLY A 52 -9.37 38.69 -14.97
C GLY A 52 -8.11 38.74 -14.11
N ALA A 53 -6.97 39.11 -14.69
CA ALA A 53 -5.64 39.05 -14.05
C ALA A 53 -5.48 39.88 -12.76
N ASN A 54 -6.48 40.67 -12.34
CA ASN A 54 -6.42 41.65 -11.25
C ASN A 54 -7.69 41.73 -10.40
N THR A 55 -8.40 40.62 -10.22
CA THR A 55 -9.71 40.61 -9.52
C THR A 55 -9.57 40.26 -8.04
N THR A 56 -9.97 41.17 -7.14
CA THR A 56 -10.14 40.84 -5.71
C THR A 56 -11.41 40.00 -5.54
N ILE A 57 -11.33 38.84 -4.88
CA ILE A 57 -12.45 37.89 -4.76
C ILE A 57 -13.64 38.55 -4.05
N SER A 58 -13.38 39.41 -3.07
CA SER A 58 -14.40 40.21 -2.37
C SER A 58 -15.19 41.18 -3.28
N LYS A 59 -14.62 41.60 -4.41
CA LYS A 59 -15.23 42.57 -5.36
C LYS A 59 -16.16 41.92 -6.38
N VAL A 60 -16.06 40.60 -6.60
CA VAL A 60 -16.94 39.85 -7.52
C VAL A 60 -18.20 39.36 -6.80
N ILE A 61 -18.11 39.11 -5.50
CA ILE A 61 -19.20 38.58 -4.67
C ILE A 61 -20.27 39.66 -4.38
N SER A 62 -20.01 40.93 -4.67
CA SER A 62 -21.01 42.01 -4.55
C SER A 62 -21.97 42.13 -5.74
N GLY A 63 -21.81 41.31 -6.79
CA GLY A 63 -22.63 41.33 -8.01
C GLY A 63 -23.48 40.07 -8.19
N GLY A 64 -24.49 39.87 -7.35
CA GLY A 64 -25.63 39.00 -7.65
C GLY A 64 -25.54 37.53 -7.21
N GLY A 65 -25.34 37.29 -5.90
CA GLY A 65 -25.58 35.99 -5.26
C GLY A 65 -24.82 35.86 -3.95
N ASN A 66 -25.52 35.86 -2.81
CA ASN A 66 -24.91 35.73 -1.47
C ASN A 66 -24.20 34.38 -1.33
N ILE A 67 -22.86 34.37 -1.45
CA ILE A 67 -22.01 33.27 -0.99
C ILE A 67 -21.40 33.75 0.34
N SER A 68 -21.95 33.28 1.46
CA SER A 68 -21.34 33.46 2.77
C SER A 68 -20.08 32.59 2.85
N ASN A 69 -18.92 33.19 3.16
CA ASN A 69 -17.61 32.52 3.27
C ASN A 69 -17.27 31.64 2.05
N PRO A 70 -16.81 32.21 0.92
CA PRO A 70 -16.26 31.40 -0.14
C PRO A 70 -15.05 30.61 0.41
N VAL A 71 -15.24 29.31 0.53
CA VAL A 71 -14.20 28.35 0.89
C VAL A 71 -14.10 27.30 -0.20
N PHE A 72 -12.90 26.77 -0.42
CA PHE A 72 -12.71 25.59 -1.24
C PHE A 72 -11.78 24.59 -0.55
N TRP A 73 -12.06 23.31 -0.81
CA TRP A 73 -11.20 22.22 -0.39
C TRP A 73 -10.11 22.02 -1.41
N ALA A 74 -8.88 21.88 -0.94
CA ALA A 74 -7.75 21.55 -1.80
C ALA A 74 -6.72 20.72 -1.06
N TYR A 75 -5.96 19.95 -1.81
CA TYR A 75 -4.82 19.23 -1.27
C TYR A 75 -3.55 20.03 -1.48
N VAL A 76 -2.67 20.06 -0.49
CA VAL A 76 -1.33 20.61 -0.62
C VAL A 76 -0.54 19.72 -1.57
N THR A 77 0.02 20.32 -2.61
CA THR A 77 0.83 19.63 -3.61
C THR A 77 2.31 19.94 -3.45
N ALA A 78 2.65 21.14 -2.98
CA ALA A 78 4.00 21.54 -2.58
C ALA A 78 3.94 22.77 -1.66
N SER A 79 4.95 22.94 -0.82
CA SER A 79 5.08 24.09 0.08
C SER A 79 6.56 24.45 0.24
N GLY A 80 6.90 25.73 0.03
CA GLY A 80 8.24 26.27 0.27
C GLY A 80 8.74 27.26 -0.78
N GLY A 81 9.96 27.74 -0.60
CA GLY A 81 10.59 28.76 -1.46
C GLY A 81 12.06 28.50 -1.72
N ALA A 82 12.51 28.72 -2.95
CA ALA A 82 13.93 28.77 -3.28
C ALA A 82 14.62 29.95 -2.57
N GLN A 83 15.93 29.85 -2.31
CA GLN A 83 16.69 31.03 -1.90
C GLN A 83 16.62 32.09 -3.01
N ASN A 84 15.84 33.14 -2.75
CA ASN A 84 15.51 34.28 -3.63
C ASN A 84 14.29 34.14 -4.56
N ALA A 85 13.33 33.26 -4.25
CA ALA A 85 11.97 33.30 -4.80
C ALA A 85 10.93 33.45 -3.65
N PRO A 86 9.72 34.00 -3.88
CA PRO A 86 8.69 33.99 -2.85
C PRO A 86 8.38 32.53 -2.48
N ALA A 87 8.24 32.25 -1.18
CA ALA A 87 7.74 30.97 -0.73
C ALA A 87 6.28 30.80 -1.20
N MET A 88 5.88 29.59 -1.55
CA MET A 88 4.57 29.31 -2.14
C MET A 88 3.94 28.11 -1.46
N LEU A 89 2.62 28.14 -1.30
CA LEU A 89 1.80 26.98 -0.97
C LEU A 89 0.96 26.61 -2.19
N TRP A 90 1.28 25.48 -2.81
CA TRP A 90 0.60 24.96 -3.99
C TRP A 90 -0.51 24.02 -3.57
N LEU A 91 -1.68 24.22 -4.16
CA LEU A 91 -2.92 23.54 -3.81
C LEU A 91 -3.59 23.00 -5.07
N GLN A 92 -4.18 21.80 -4.98
CA GLN A 92 -4.98 21.22 -6.06
C GLN A 92 -6.42 21.00 -5.60
N ASP A 93 -7.36 21.57 -6.34
CA ASP A 93 -8.81 21.42 -6.19
C ASP A 93 -9.41 20.78 -7.45
N GLU A 94 -10.74 20.70 -7.52
CA GLU A 94 -11.48 20.14 -8.67
C GLU A 94 -11.31 20.95 -9.98
N THR A 95 -10.76 22.17 -9.91
CA THR A 95 -10.62 23.09 -11.07
C THR A 95 -9.23 23.07 -11.69
N GLY A 96 -8.29 22.32 -11.11
CA GLY A 96 -6.96 22.15 -11.65
C GLY A 96 -5.89 22.98 -10.96
N GLY A 97 -6.11 23.57 -9.77
CA GLY A 97 -5.01 24.04 -8.91
C GLY A 97 -4.81 25.55 -8.77
N VAL A 98 -4.32 25.96 -7.59
CA VAL A 98 -4.16 27.34 -7.11
C VAL A 98 -2.88 27.42 -6.27
N ALA A 99 -2.21 28.58 -6.25
CA ALA A 99 -1.09 28.80 -5.34
C ALA A 99 -1.35 29.97 -4.40
N ILE A 100 -0.76 29.96 -3.20
CA ILE A 100 -0.79 31.05 -2.22
C ILE A 100 0.64 31.54 -2.00
N LYS A 101 0.84 32.85 -2.11
CA LYS A 101 2.15 33.47 -1.91
C LYS A 101 2.45 33.60 -0.40
N LEU A 102 3.62 33.15 0.03
CA LEU A 102 4.06 33.11 1.44
C LEU A 102 5.30 34.00 1.67
N GLN A 103 5.39 34.60 2.87
CA GLN A 103 6.56 35.38 3.28
C GLN A 103 7.75 34.50 3.68
N GLN A 104 7.49 33.27 4.11
CA GLN A 104 8.50 32.29 4.54
C GLN A 104 8.08 30.86 4.16
N ASP A 105 9.04 29.95 4.15
CA ASP A 105 8.80 28.52 3.91
C ASP A 105 7.96 27.90 5.04
N GLN A 106 6.91 27.16 4.66
CA GLN A 106 6.00 26.45 5.56
C GLN A 106 5.94 24.94 5.24
N SER A 107 7.00 24.41 4.65
CA SER A 107 7.15 23.01 4.20
C SER A 107 6.96 21.96 5.30
N THR A 108 7.30 22.31 6.53
CA THR A 108 7.11 21.44 7.71
C THR A 108 5.67 21.39 8.21
N GLU A 109 4.89 22.43 7.96
CA GLU A 109 3.51 22.56 8.43
C GLU A 109 2.50 22.01 7.42
N PHE A 110 2.71 22.34 6.14
CA PHE A 110 1.84 21.97 5.01
C PHE A 110 2.54 20.93 4.13
N THR A 111 2.63 19.69 4.56
CA THR A 111 3.29 18.64 3.76
C THR A 111 2.44 18.24 2.54
N PRO A 112 3.04 17.89 1.39
CA PRO A 112 2.30 17.37 0.23
C PRO A 112 1.35 16.21 0.61
N GLY A 113 0.14 16.22 0.08
CA GLY A 113 -0.96 15.31 0.44
C GLY A 113 -1.92 15.89 1.49
N THR A 114 -1.52 16.89 2.28
CA THR A 114 -2.38 17.48 3.32
C THR A 114 -3.66 18.06 2.73
N LEU A 115 -4.84 17.67 3.22
CA LEU A 115 -6.10 18.31 2.84
C LEU A 115 -6.24 19.62 3.63
N VAL A 116 -6.46 20.73 2.92
CA VAL A 116 -6.69 22.06 3.49
C VAL A 116 -8.03 22.64 3.04
N LEU A 117 -8.62 23.44 3.91
CA LEU A 117 -9.72 24.34 3.59
C LEU A 117 -9.16 25.74 3.40
N VAL A 118 -9.41 26.35 2.24
CA VAL A 118 -8.94 27.70 1.92
C VAL A 118 -10.11 28.67 1.97
N HIS A 119 -10.01 29.67 2.85
CA HIS A 119 -10.90 30.82 2.93
C HIS A 119 -10.39 31.89 1.98
N VAL A 120 -11.21 32.30 1.01
CA VAL A 120 -10.78 33.25 -0.02
C VAL A 120 -11.40 34.64 0.10
N ASP A 121 -12.25 34.85 1.11
CA ASP A 121 -12.74 36.20 1.43
C ASP A 121 -11.55 37.08 1.83
N GLY A 122 -11.52 38.33 1.38
CA GLY A 122 -10.37 39.22 1.61
C GLY A 122 -9.12 38.96 0.75
N LEU A 123 -8.98 37.80 0.10
CA LEU A 123 -7.87 37.51 -0.82
C LEU A 123 -8.11 38.09 -2.23
N ARG A 124 -7.00 38.37 -2.93
CA ARG A 124 -6.98 38.76 -4.33
C ARG A 124 -6.39 37.65 -5.19
N VAL A 125 -6.98 37.43 -6.37
CA VAL A 125 -6.41 36.56 -7.41
C VAL A 125 -5.58 37.40 -8.36
N GLN A 126 -4.37 36.94 -8.62
CA GLN A 126 -3.51 37.41 -9.70
C GLN A 126 -3.18 36.23 -10.61
N ARG A 127 -3.12 36.46 -11.92
CA ARG A 127 -2.66 35.43 -12.86
C ARG A 127 -1.15 35.57 -13.05
N GLU A 128 -0.39 34.53 -12.70
CA GLU A 128 1.06 34.47 -12.87
C GLU A 128 1.38 33.36 -13.88
N GLY A 129 1.66 33.75 -15.13
CA GLY A 129 1.86 32.78 -16.22
C GLY A 129 0.65 31.86 -16.42
N SER A 130 0.84 30.55 -16.20
CA SER A 130 -0.20 29.53 -16.34
C SER A 130 -1.17 29.42 -15.18
N PHE A 131 -0.87 29.95 -13.98
CA PHE A 131 -1.63 29.62 -12.77
C PHE A 131 -2.24 30.82 -12.05
N TYR A 132 -3.19 30.53 -11.16
CA TYR A 132 -3.83 31.51 -10.29
C TYR A 132 -3.09 31.59 -8.95
N LEU A 133 -2.70 32.81 -8.58
CA LEU A 133 -2.01 33.13 -7.35
C LEU A 133 -2.93 33.93 -6.42
N LEU A 134 -3.04 33.48 -5.18
CA LEU A 134 -3.76 34.15 -4.10
C LEU A 134 -2.79 34.88 -3.18
N GLY A 135 -3.21 36.06 -2.74
CA GLY A 135 -2.50 36.84 -1.72
C GLY A 135 -3.36 37.98 -1.18
N LEU A 136 -2.84 38.72 -0.20
CA LEU A 136 -3.51 39.90 0.31
C LEU A 136 -3.43 41.05 -0.70
N PRO A 137 -4.44 41.92 -0.82
CA PRO A 137 -4.36 43.07 -1.71
C PRO A 137 -3.20 44.01 -1.34
N ASP A 138 -2.37 44.39 -2.31
CA ASP A 138 -1.31 45.40 -2.16
C ASP A 138 -1.21 46.29 -3.40
N GLY A 139 -1.96 47.40 -3.38
CA GLY A 139 -2.16 48.26 -4.56
C GLY A 139 -2.74 47.47 -5.75
N ASP A 140 -2.05 47.50 -6.89
CA ASP A 140 -2.37 46.71 -8.09
C ASP A 140 -1.76 45.30 -8.09
N SER A 141 -1.11 44.88 -7.00
CA SER A 141 -0.47 43.58 -6.85
C SER A 141 -1.06 42.78 -5.68
N ILE A 142 -0.46 41.61 -5.41
CA ILE A 142 -0.74 40.81 -4.21
C ILE A 142 0.50 40.68 -3.31
N LYS A 143 0.28 40.87 -2.02
CA LYS A 143 1.24 40.66 -0.93
C LYS A 143 1.19 39.20 -0.46
N ALA A 144 2.37 38.70 -0.12
CA ALA A 144 2.54 37.36 0.46
C ALA A 144 2.01 37.29 1.90
N LEU A 145 1.41 36.16 2.27
CA LEU A 145 0.90 35.90 3.61
C LEU A 145 2.06 35.53 4.55
N GLY A 146 2.16 36.24 5.66
CA GLY A 146 2.97 35.82 6.81
C GLY A 146 2.29 34.66 7.56
N GLU A 147 2.98 34.03 8.50
CA GLU A 147 2.49 32.87 9.26
C GLU A 147 1.11 33.11 9.89
N THR A 148 0.94 34.24 10.59
CA THR A 148 -0.36 34.59 11.21
C THR A 148 -1.45 34.92 10.20
N GLU A 149 -1.09 35.47 9.03
CA GLU A 149 -2.06 35.73 7.96
C GLU A 149 -2.46 34.39 7.31
N LEU A 150 -1.52 33.46 7.11
CA LEU A 150 -1.79 32.13 6.54
C LEU A 150 -2.77 31.32 7.38
N GLU A 151 -2.63 31.33 8.71
CA GLU A 151 -3.55 30.68 9.65
C GLU A 151 -4.99 31.22 9.56
N GLU A 152 -5.18 32.48 9.14
CA GLU A 152 -6.51 33.09 8.96
C GLU A 152 -7.21 32.57 7.69
N TYR A 153 -6.43 32.26 6.64
CA TYR A 153 -6.98 31.89 5.33
C TYR A 153 -6.87 30.41 4.98
N VAL A 154 -6.01 29.63 5.64
CA VAL A 154 -5.79 28.22 5.31
C VAL A 154 -5.86 27.38 6.58
N THR A 155 -6.82 26.47 6.63
CA THR A 155 -6.99 25.53 7.74
C THR A 155 -6.62 24.13 7.28
N ILE A 156 -5.70 23.47 7.99
CA ILE A 156 -5.39 22.06 7.76
C ILE A 156 -6.54 21.20 8.31
N ALA A 157 -7.18 20.42 7.44
CA ALA A 157 -8.27 19.53 7.84
C ALA A 157 -7.82 18.09 8.09
N ALA A 158 -6.82 17.60 7.37
CA ALA A 158 -6.23 16.29 7.62
C ALA A 158 -4.79 16.21 7.09
N LYS A 159 -3.82 15.87 7.96
CA LYS A 159 -2.40 15.74 7.61
C LYS A 159 -2.03 14.41 6.93
N GLU A 160 -2.90 13.39 6.98
CA GLU A 160 -2.57 12.00 6.56
C GLU A 160 -3.37 11.47 5.36
N GLN A 161 -4.21 12.30 4.71
CA GLN A 161 -4.88 11.88 3.49
C GLN A 161 -3.89 11.97 2.32
N VAL A 162 -3.88 10.99 1.42
CA VAL A 162 -3.06 11.04 0.19
C VAL A 162 -4.02 11.21 -0.97
N MET A 163 -3.88 12.30 -1.72
CA MET A 163 -4.62 12.48 -2.96
C MET A 163 -4.35 11.31 -3.91
N ALA A 164 -5.40 10.73 -4.49
CA ALA A 164 -5.23 9.84 -5.63
C ALA A 164 -4.70 10.66 -6.81
N ILE A 165 -3.39 10.55 -7.09
CA ILE A 165 -2.75 11.25 -8.20
C ILE A 165 -3.12 10.52 -9.49
N ASN A 166 -3.64 11.27 -10.47
CA ASN A 166 -3.94 10.73 -11.78
C ASN A 166 -2.65 10.22 -12.45
N GLN A 167 -2.66 8.95 -12.82
CA GLN A 167 -1.57 8.33 -13.57
C GLN A 167 -1.90 8.37 -15.07
N VAL A 168 -1.04 9.00 -15.88
CA VAL A 168 -1.28 9.28 -17.30
C VAL A 168 0.00 9.07 -18.11
N THR A 169 -0.09 8.88 -19.43
CA THR A 169 1.09 8.89 -20.32
C THR A 169 1.29 10.28 -20.96
N LEU A 170 2.47 10.58 -21.51
CA LEU A 170 2.72 11.86 -22.19
C LEU A 170 1.80 12.10 -23.40
N GLY A 171 1.47 11.04 -24.13
CA GLY A 171 0.50 11.09 -25.22
C GLY A 171 -0.93 11.42 -24.78
N GLN A 172 -1.28 11.14 -23.52
CA GLN A 172 -2.61 11.41 -22.95
C GLN A 172 -2.72 12.82 -22.32
N LEU A 173 -1.60 13.50 -22.09
CA LEU A 173 -1.61 14.85 -21.52
C LEU A 173 -2.21 15.86 -22.49
N ASP A 174 -3.38 16.36 -22.15
CA ASP A 174 -4.06 17.47 -22.81
C ASP A 174 -4.41 18.59 -21.81
N THR A 175 -5.05 19.66 -22.29
CA THR A 175 -5.41 20.84 -21.50
C THR A 175 -6.26 20.55 -20.26
N THR A 176 -6.88 19.37 -20.14
CA THR A 176 -7.62 18.93 -18.95
C THR A 176 -6.71 18.74 -17.74
N TYR A 177 -5.44 18.36 -17.97
CA TYR A 177 -4.43 18.16 -16.93
C TYR A 177 -3.61 19.42 -16.63
N ASN A 178 -3.95 20.56 -17.27
CA ASN A 178 -3.27 21.82 -17.00
C ASN A 178 -3.40 22.20 -15.52
N GLN A 179 -2.28 22.51 -14.89
CA GLN A 179 -2.11 22.85 -13.47
C GLN A 179 -2.41 21.70 -12.47
N GLN A 180 -2.57 20.46 -12.93
CA GLN A 180 -2.77 19.30 -12.05
C GLN A 180 -1.45 18.61 -11.69
N VAL A 181 -1.36 18.06 -10.48
CA VAL A 181 -0.33 17.04 -10.20
C VAL A 181 -0.75 15.73 -10.82
N VAL A 182 0.15 15.17 -11.62
CA VAL A 182 -0.04 13.87 -12.25
C VAL A 182 1.22 13.04 -12.06
N THR A 183 1.04 11.73 -12.09
CA THR A 183 2.12 10.78 -12.30
C THR A 183 2.17 10.47 -13.78
N VAL A 184 3.13 11.05 -14.48
CA VAL A 184 3.38 10.70 -15.88
C VAL A 184 4.12 9.38 -15.91
N SER A 185 3.54 8.39 -16.58
CA SER A 185 4.10 7.05 -16.71
C SER A 185 5.02 6.96 -17.92
N ASP A 186 5.97 6.04 -17.83
CA ASP A 186 6.82 5.63 -18.95
C ASP A 186 7.61 6.79 -19.58
N VAL A 187 8.21 7.62 -18.74
CA VAL A 187 9.06 8.74 -19.15
C VAL A 187 10.53 8.48 -18.86
N GLU A 188 11.38 9.13 -19.64
CA GLU A 188 12.81 9.20 -19.44
C GLU A 188 13.31 10.62 -19.72
N VAL A 189 14.50 10.94 -19.24
CA VAL A 189 15.18 12.18 -19.65
C VAL A 189 15.66 12.01 -21.09
N ALA A 190 15.47 13.01 -21.95
CA ALA A 190 15.98 13.01 -23.32
C ALA A 190 17.52 13.06 -23.34
N ASP A 191 18.13 12.52 -24.39
CA ASP A 191 19.58 12.32 -24.43
C ASP A 191 20.41 13.59 -24.35
N GLU A 192 19.91 14.64 -24.99
CA GLU A 192 20.51 15.97 -24.98
C GLU A 192 20.57 16.59 -23.58
N ASN A 193 19.80 16.06 -22.61
CA ASN A 193 19.74 16.56 -21.25
C ASN A 193 20.34 15.63 -20.18
N LEU A 194 21.00 14.52 -20.55
CA LEU A 194 21.61 13.58 -19.58
C LEU A 194 22.86 14.10 -18.86
N THR A 195 23.36 15.27 -19.21
CA THR A 195 24.56 15.81 -18.59
C THR A 195 24.20 16.75 -17.43
N GLY A 196 24.68 16.41 -16.23
CA GLY A 196 24.61 17.24 -15.03
C GLY A 196 23.51 16.90 -14.02
N ASN A 197 23.17 17.86 -13.17
CA ASN A 197 22.07 17.78 -12.22
C ASN A 197 20.80 18.42 -12.80
N PHE A 198 19.66 18.17 -12.15
CA PHE A 198 18.38 18.76 -12.54
C PHE A 198 18.38 20.28 -12.43
N GLY A 199 19.18 20.89 -11.54
CA GLY A 199 19.28 22.35 -11.43
C GLY A 199 20.50 22.97 -12.12
N PRO A 200 20.54 24.31 -12.22
CA PRO A 200 21.61 25.05 -12.88
C PRO A 200 22.86 25.18 -11.99
N ASP A 201 24.05 25.05 -12.60
CA ASP A 201 25.32 25.40 -11.94
C ASP A 201 25.60 26.93 -11.96
N THR A 202 25.07 27.67 -12.96
CA THR A 202 25.25 29.15 -13.08
C THR A 202 24.17 29.93 -13.86
N GLU A 203 23.12 29.31 -14.41
CA GLU A 203 22.12 29.99 -15.29
C GLU A 203 20.69 30.03 -14.67
N PRO A 204 19.81 30.96 -15.08
CA PRO A 204 18.42 30.98 -14.62
C PRO A 204 17.60 29.94 -15.39
N GLU A 205 17.19 28.88 -14.69
CA GLU A 205 16.30 27.78 -15.16
C GLU A 205 16.95 26.87 -16.22
N LYS A 206 17.04 25.56 -15.92
CA LYS A 206 17.51 24.55 -16.88
C LYS A 206 16.29 23.80 -17.41
N GLU A 207 16.02 23.94 -18.69
CA GLU A 207 14.99 23.14 -19.37
C GLU A 207 15.54 21.75 -19.65
N ILE A 208 14.91 20.73 -19.07
CA ILE A 208 15.23 19.31 -19.30
C ILE A 208 14.08 18.70 -20.05
N ILE A 209 14.33 18.16 -21.24
CA ILE A 209 13.29 17.48 -22.00
C ILE A 209 13.14 16.08 -21.41
N LEU A 210 11.90 15.71 -21.10
CA LEU A 210 11.51 14.33 -20.83
C LEU A 210 10.73 13.81 -22.04
N GLN A 211 10.90 12.53 -22.34
CA GLN A 211 10.22 11.88 -23.46
C GLN A 211 9.65 10.53 -23.03
N ASP A 212 8.61 10.07 -23.73
CA ASP A 212 8.14 8.69 -23.67
C ASP A 212 8.67 7.88 -24.86
N CYS A 213 8.46 6.56 -24.83
CA CYS A 213 8.95 5.66 -25.88
C CYS A 213 8.26 5.88 -27.25
N SER A 214 7.22 6.72 -27.32
CA SER A 214 6.50 7.06 -28.55
C SER A 214 6.94 8.42 -29.11
N GLY A 215 7.93 9.07 -28.49
CA GLY A 215 8.45 10.38 -28.90
C GLY A 215 7.57 11.55 -28.48
N ASN A 216 6.63 11.37 -27.54
CA ASN A 216 5.94 12.50 -26.94
C ASN A 216 6.87 13.15 -25.91
N GLU A 217 6.91 14.47 -25.90
CA GLU A 217 7.82 15.23 -25.03
C GLU A 217 7.07 16.09 -24.02
N ILE A 218 7.71 16.32 -22.88
CA ILE A 218 7.35 17.35 -21.91
C ILE A 218 8.61 18.01 -21.39
N THR A 219 8.59 19.32 -21.24
CA THR A 219 9.72 20.03 -20.65
C THR A 219 9.63 19.99 -19.13
N LEU A 220 10.56 19.30 -18.48
CA LEU A 220 10.80 19.45 -17.05
C LEU A 220 11.43 20.83 -16.79
N VAL A 221 10.69 21.67 -16.06
CA VAL A 221 11.13 22.99 -15.65
C VAL A 221 11.63 22.92 -14.22
N THR A 222 12.94 23.05 -14.04
CA THR A 222 13.56 23.12 -12.72
C THR A 222 13.75 24.60 -12.37
N GLY A 223 13.03 25.05 -11.34
CA GLY A 223 13.27 26.37 -10.78
C GLY A 223 14.62 26.44 -10.07
N LYS A 224 14.93 27.55 -9.41
CA LYS A 224 16.12 27.71 -8.53
C LYS A 224 16.04 26.88 -7.23
N ASP A 225 15.34 25.76 -7.24
CA ASP A 225 15.15 24.90 -6.07
C ASP A 225 16.46 24.20 -5.70
N ALA A 226 16.97 24.51 -4.51
CA ALA A 226 18.26 24.02 -4.02
C ALA A 226 18.25 22.52 -3.68
N GLU A 227 17.07 21.93 -3.40
CA GLU A 227 16.97 20.48 -3.21
C GLU A 227 17.05 19.76 -4.54
N LEU A 228 16.31 20.24 -5.55
CA LEU A 228 16.33 19.67 -6.91
C LEU A 228 17.65 19.92 -7.64
N ALA A 229 18.35 21.02 -7.33
CA ALA A 229 19.64 21.34 -7.94
C ALA A 229 20.76 20.34 -7.63
N LYS A 230 20.60 19.55 -6.56
CA LYS A 230 21.55 18.49 -6.17
C LYS A 230 21.13 17.12 -6.65
N VAL A 231 19.92 16.97 -7.20
CA VAL A 231 19.45 15.69 -7.72
C VAL A 231 20.12 15.44 -9.06
N ALA A 232 20.92 14.38 -9.13
CA ALA A 232 21.51 13.93 -10.39
C ALA A 232 20.42 13.54 -11.38
N VAL A 233 20.57 13.98 -12.65
CA VAL A 233 19.71 13.53 -13.73
C VAL A 233 19.82 12.00 -13.83
N LYS A 234 18.70 11.30 -13.61
CA LYS A 234 18.67 9.84 -13.64
C LYS A 234 18.68 9.35 -15.08
N THR A 235 19.50 8.35 -15.35
CA THR A 235 19.68 7.73 -16.67
C THR A 235 18.74 6.55 -16.90
N GLY A 236 17.62 6.46 -16.16
CA GLY A 236 16.63 5.39 -16.29
C GLY A 236 15.30 5.85 -16.87
N HIS A 237 14.38 4.90 -16.95
CA HIS A 237 12.98 5.05 -17.37
C HIS A 237 12.06 4.79 -16.19
N GLY A 238 10.91 5.45 -16.14
CA GLY A 238 9.95 5.16 -15.09
C GLY A 238 8.86 6.19 -15.03
N ASN A 239 8.16 6.21 -13.92
CA ASN A 239 7.11 7.19 -13.70
C ASN A 239 7.73 8.44 -13.09
N LEU A 240 7.20 9.62 -13.39
CA LEU A 240 7.63 10.88 -12.80
C LEU A 240 6.40 11.64 -12.32
N THR A 241 6.42 12.10 -11.08
CA THR A 241 5.27 12.82 -10.50
C THR A 241 5.59 14.31 -10.41
N GLY A 242 4.69 15.14 -10.93
CA GLY A 242 4.91 16.58 -10.96
C GLY A 242 3.67 17.37 -11.35
N LEU A 243 3.75 18.67 -11.15
CA LEU A 243 2.74 19.63 -11.55
C LEU A 243 2.85 19.91 -13.06
N VAL A 244 1.81 19.60 -13.83
CA VAL A 244 1.78 19.85 -15.28
C VAL A 244 1.28 21.26 -15.58
N THR A 245 1.88 21.91 -16.57
CA THR A 245 1.43 23.19 -17.14
C THR A 245 1.32 23.03 -18.66
N ILE A 246 0.21 23.49 -19.24
CA ILE A 246 -0.03 23.45 -20.68
C ILE A 246 -0.50 24.84 -21.13
N ASN A 247 0.38 25.55 -21.85
CA ASN A 247 0.11 26.89 -22.39
C ASN A 247 0.29 26.90 -23.91
N ASN A 248 -0.76 27.25 -24.66
CA ASN A 248 -0.73 27.30 -26.12
C ASN A 248 -0.16 26.02 -26.78
N GLY A 249 -0.41 24.85 -26.16
CA GLY A 249 0.08 23.55 -26.63
C GLY A 249 1.47 23.14 -26.10
N VAL A 250 2.21 24.04 -25.46
CA VAL A 250 3.50 23.72 -24.83
C VAL A 250 3.25 23.04 -23.50
N LYS A 251 3.74 21.81 -23.33
CA LYS A 251 3.61 21.01 -22.11
C LYS A 251 4.87 21.14 -21.25
N GLN A 252 4.69 21.44 -19.98
CA GLN A 252 5.75 21.54 -18.98
C GLN A 252 5.38 20.74 -17.73
N ILE A 253 6.38 20.23 -17.01
CA ILE A 253 6.18 19.58 -15.71
C ILE A 253 7.19 20.13 -14.70
N ARG A 254 6.77 20.33 -13.45
CA ARG A 254 7.63 20.72 -12.34
C ARG A 254 7.59 19.66 -11.25
N LEU A 255 8.76 19.20 -10.82
CA LEU A 255 8.88 18.23 -9.73
C LEU A 255 8.48 18.87 -8.39
N LEU A 256 7.89 18.05 -7.51
CA LEU A 256 7.39 18.51 -6.22
C LEU A 256 8.45 18.42 -5.11
N ASN A 257 9.39 17.49 -5.22
CA ASN A 257 10.52 17.28 -4.29
C ASN A 257 11.55 16.32 -4.91
N ALA A 258 12.67 16.09 -4.21
CA ALA A 258 13.72 15.19 -4.66
C ALA A 258 13.28 13.72 -4.81
N ALA A 259 12.32 13.23 -4.02
CA ALA A 259 11.83 11.85 -4.12
C ALA A 259 11.04 11.60 -5.41
N ALA A 260 10.37 12.63 -5.95
CA ALA A 260 9.67 12.57 -7.22
C ALA A 260 10.60 12.38 -8.44
N ALA A 261 11.91 12.58 -8.28
CA ALA A 261 12.92 12.38 -9.32
C ALA A 261 13.68 11.04 -9.20
N ASP A 262 13.53 10.30 -8.08
CA ASP A 262 14.27 9.04 -7.88
C ASP A 262 13.64 7.84 -8.61
N VAL A 263 12.46 8.02 -9.21
CA VAL A 263 11.60 6.95 -9.76
C VAL A 263 11.97 6.47 -11.17
N LEU A 264 12.95 7.10 -11.83
CA LEU A 264 13.46 6.71 -13.15
C LEU A 264 14.54 5.61 -13.03
N LYS A 265 14.14 4.38 -12.69
CA LYS A 265 15.05 3.25 -12.39
C LYS A 265 15.06 2.12 -13.45
N GLY A 266 14.13 2.13 -14.39
CA GLY A 266 14.01 1.16 -15.48
C GLY A 266 14.97 1.43 -16.64
N ALA A 267 15.01 0.53 -17.62
CA ALA A 267 15.81 0.70 -18.83
C ALA A 267 15.17 1.76 -19.77
N ARG A 268 15.98 2.69 -20.27
CA ARG A 268 15.57 3.81 -21.14
C ARG A 268 14.92 3.38 -22.47
N CYS A 269 13.92 4.14 -22.92
CA CYS A 269 13.29 4.05 -24.24
C CYS A 269 14.30 4.19 -25.37
N LYS A 270 15.38 4.97 -25.21
CA LYS A 270 16.48 4.98 -26.19
C LYS A 270 17.05 3.58 -26.44
N TYR A 271 17.05 2.66 -25.48
CA TYR A 271 17.47 1.27 -25.71
C TYR A 271 16.46 0.45 -26.54
N LEU A 272 15.29 1.02 -26.90
CA LEU A 272 14.36 0.49 -27.91
C LEU A 272 14.57 1.08 -29.31
N GLN A 273 15.24 2.24 -29.41
CA GLN A 273 15.62 2.89 -30.68
C GLN A 273 17.12 2.71 -31.02
N TYR A 274 17.92 2.31 -30.04
CA TYR A 274 19.35 2.01 -30.11
C TYR A 274 19.63 0.69 -29.41
N ALA A 275 18.87 -0.34 -29.77
CA ALA A 275 19.55 -1.60 -29.88
C ALA A 275 20.64 -1.39 -30.92
N GLU A 276 21.92 -1.66 -30.60
CA GLU A 276 22.98 -1.61 -31.63
C GLU A 276 22.52 -2.43 -32.84
N ASN A 277 21.80 -3.52 -32.58
CA ASN A 277 21.08 -4.31 -33.56
C ASN A 277 19.71 -4.82 -33.08
N LYS A 278 18.75 -4.87 -34.00
CA LYS A 278 17.47 -5.58 -33.83
C LYS A 278 17.51 -6.91 -34.59
N TYR A 279 17.20 -7.99 -33.90
CA TYR A 279 17.03 -9.32 -34.49
C TYR A 279 15.57 -9.74 -34.52
N PHE A 280 15.13 -10.31 -35.64
CA PHE A 280 13.77 -10.79 -35.85
C PHE A 280 13.76 -12.33 -35.88
N VAL A 281 12.80 -12.92 -35.18
CA VAL A 281 12.70 -14.37 -34.97
C VAL A 281 11.29 -14.85 -35.31
N THR A 282 11.19 -15.91 -36.11
CA THR A 282 9.93 -16.60 -36.43
C THR A 282 10.08 -18.11 -36.21
N THR A 283 8.98 -18.85 -36.10
CA THR A 283 9.02 -20.32 -35.93
C THR A 283 9.64 -21.05 -37.12
N ASN A 284 9.62 -20.43 -38.31
CA ASN A 284 10.19 -20.96 -39.55
C ASN A 284 11.50 -20.23 -39.93
N GLY A 285 12.09 -19.48 -39.00
CA GLY A 285 13.36 -18.79 -39.22
C GLY A 285 14.49 -19.78 -39.51
N SER A 286 15.58 -19.28 -40.08
CA SER A 286 16.76 -20.10 -40.43
C SER A 286 18.00 -19.58 -39.72
N VAL A 287 18.85 -20.49 -39.25
CA VAL A 287 20.17 -20.17 -38.67
C VAL A 287 21.06 -19.39 -39.64
N LEU A 288 20.85 -19.58 -40.96
CA LEU A 288 21.61 -18.96 -42.04
C LEU A 288 21.17 -17.51 -42.34
N ASN A 289 19.97 -17.10 -41.93
CA ASN A 289 19.48 -15.75 -42.20
C ASN A 289 20.18 -14.72 -41.31
N ASP A 290 20.26 -13.45 -41.72
CA ASP A 290 20.91 -12.38 -40.94
C ASP A 290 20.11 -11.90 -39.72
N GLY A 291 18.81 -12.18 -39.68
CA GLY A 291 17.91 -11.77 -38.62
C GLY A 291 17.56 -10.28 -38.64
N LYS A 292 17.91 -9.51 -39.68
CA LYS A 292 17.74 -8.04 -39.70
C LYS A 292 16.35 -7.58 -40.18
N SER A 293 15.51 -8.51 -40.61
CA SER A 293 14.09 -8.26 -40.97
C SER A 293 13.24 -9.51 -40.71
N TRP A 294 11.91 -9.37 -40.72
CA TRP A 294 11.01 -10.52 -40.65
C TRP A 294 11.18 -11.50 -41.81
N ALA A 295 11.49 -11.01 -43.02
CA ALA A 295 11.71 -11.84 -44.21
C ALA A 295 12.99 -12.67 -44.10
N THR A 296 13.99 -12.16 -43.38
CA THR A 296 15.27 -12.82 -43.08
C THR A 296 15.36 -13.20 -41.61
N ALA A 297 14.25 -13.63 -41.01
CA ALA A 297 14.21 -13.97 -39.59
C ALA A 297 15.09 -15.18 -39.26
N LYS A 298 15.76 -15.13 -38.10
CA LYS A 298 16.56 -16.23 -37.55
C LYS A 298 15.70 -17.19 -36.71
N THR A 299 16.26 -18.36 -36.42
CA THR A 299 15.80 -19.15 -35.27
C THR A 299 16.13 -18.44 -33.96
N LEU A 300 15.41 -18.77 -32.88
CA LEU A 300 15.56 -18.07 -31.60
C LEU A 300 16.97 -18.20 -31.00
N ASP A 301 17.52 -19.42 -31.00
CA ASP A 301 18.86 -19.74 -30.55
C ASP A 301 19.94 -18.98 -31.34
N ALA A 302 19.82 -18.93 -32.66
CA ALA A 302 20.76 -18.21 -33.53
C ALA A 302 20.70 -16.68 -33.33
N ALA A 303 19.52 -16.12 -33.04
CA ALA A 303 19.39 -14.70 -32.70
C ALA A 303 20.03 -14.39 -31.33
N ILE A 304 19.82 -15.23 -30.32
CA ILE A 304 20.44 -15.09 -28.99
C ILE A 304 21.96 -15.19 -29.09
N ALA A 305 22.49 -16.12 -29.87
CA ALA A 305 23.92 -16.29 -30.08
C ALA A 305 24.58 -15.10 -30.81
N ALA A 306 23.82 -14.39 -31.65
CA ALA A 306 24.29 -13.21 -32.39
C ALA A 306 24.13 -11.89 -31.63
N ALA A 307 23.28 -11.86 -30.61
CA ALA A 307 23.00 -10.66 -29.83
C ALA A 307 24.12 -10.34 -28.84
N VAL A 308 24.47 -9.07 -28.75
CA VAL A 308 25.38 -8.52 -27.73
C VAL A 308 24.63 -7.58 -26.79
N SER A 309 25.29 -7.13 -25.72
CA SER A 309 24.69 -6.23 -24.74
C SER A 309 24.12 -4.97 -25.41
N GLY A 310 22.86 -4.66 -25.12
CA GLY A 310 22.11 -3.59 -25.76
C GLY A 310 21.23 -4.06 -26.92
N ASP A 311 21.41 -5.26 -27.47
CA ASP A 311 20.60 -5.74 -28.60
C ASP A 311 19.18 -6.15 -28.18
N SER A 312 18.25 -6.06 -29.14
CA SER A 312 16.86 -6.49 -28.99
C SER A 312 16.49 -7.63 -29.93
N ILE A 313 15.71 -8.58 -29.43
CA ILE A 313 15.23 -9.75 -30.17
C ILE A 313 13.70 -9.71 -30.19
N PHE A 314 13.13 -9.49 -31.36
CA PHE A 314 11.69 -9.45 -31.61
C PHE A 314 11.23 -10.83 -32.07
N VAL A 315 10.38 -11.47 -31.27
CA VAL A 315 9.94 -12.84 -31.47
C VAL A 315 8.47 -12.83 -31.89
N ALA A 316 8.20 -13.31 -33.10
CA ALA A 316 6.85 -13.42 -33.63
C ALA A 316 5.97 -14.37 -32.81
N LYS A 317 4.66 -14.28 -33.01
CA LYS A 317 3.70 -15.24 -32.49
C LYS A 317 4.00 -16.64 -33.00
N GLY A 318 3.63 -17.63 -32.20
CA GLY A 318 3.87 -19.04 -32.49
C GLY A 318 4.51 -19.76 -31.32
N THR A 319 4.73 -21.06 -31.50
CA THR A 319 5.29 -21.93 -30.48
C THR A 319 6.72 -22.29 -30.81
N TYR A 320 7.63 -21.92 -29.92
CA TYR A 320 9.05 -22.24 -29.97
C TYR A 320 9.31 -23.34 -28.95
N THR A 321 9.83 -24.48 -29.40
CA THR A 321 9.87 -25.71 -28.60
C THR A 321 11.30 -26.10 -28.28
N ALA A 322 11.56 -26.47 -27.03
CA ALA A 322 12.87 -26.93 -26.59
C ALA A 322 13.30 -28.19 -27.33
N THR A 323 14.59 -28.35 -27.56
CA THR A 323 15.17 -29.61 -28.02
C THR A 323 15.34 -30.55 -26.83
N SER A 324 15.00 -31.82 -27.03
CA SER A 324 15.12 -32.87 -25.99
C SER A 324 16.45 -32.82 -25.23
N GLY A 325 16.37 -32.77 -23.90
CA GLY A 325 17.52 -32.77 -23.00
C GLY A 325 18.17 -31.41 -22.77
N SER A 326 17.65 -30.33 -23.36
CA SER A 326 18.18 -28.97 -23.21
C SER A 326 17.08 -27.96 -22.93
N ALA A 327 17.44 -26.85 -22.25
CA ALA A 327 16.51 -25.75 -22.10
C ALA A 327 16.30 -25.01 -23.44
N LEU A 328 15.11 -24.47 -23.68
CA LEU A 328 14.82 -23.70 -24.90
C LEU A 328 15.68 -22.43 -25.00
N ILE A 329 15.81 -21.70 -23.90
CA ILE A 329 16.71 -20.54 -23.79
C ILE A 329 17.74 -20.83 -22.71
N THR A 330 19.02 -20.68 -23.05
CA THR A 330 20.12 -20.73 -22.07
C THR A 330 20.95 -19.46 -22.18
N LEU A 331 21.02 -18.69 -21.10
CA LEU A 331 21.89 -17.51 -21.01
C LEU A 331 22.98 -17.73 -19.96
N THR A 332 24.17 -17.21 -20.25
CA THR A 332 25.32 -17.17 -19.34
C THR A 332 25.74 -15.71 -19.11
N GLY A 333 26.74 -15.46 -18.27
CA GLY A 333 27.29 -14.12 -18.06
C GLY A 333 27.77 -13.39 -19.34
N ALA A 334 28.02 -14.13 -20.44
CA ALA A 334 28.34 -13.57 -21.75
C ALA A 334 27.13 -12.95 -22.48
N ASN A 335 25.91 -13.28 -22.05
CA ASN A 335 24.66 -12.82 -22.67
C ASN A 335 24.01 -11.66 -21.89
N ASN A 336 24.80 -10.81 -21.23
CA ASN A 336 24.27 -9.67 -20.48
C ASN A 336 23.66 -8.62 -21.43
N GLY A 337 22.70 -7.85 -20.92
CA GLY A 337 22.12 -6.69 -21.61
C GLY A 337 21.23 -7.00 -22.83
N ILE A 338 20.91 -8.26 -23.13
CA ILE A 338 20.02 -8.61 -24.25
C ILE A 338 18.55 -8.48 -23.85
N MET A 339 17.71 -7.98 -24.75
CA MET A 339 16.29 -7.78 -24.49
C MET A 339 15.43 -8.63 -25.42
N LEU A 340 14.62 -9.53 -24.86
CA LEU A 340 13.74 -10.43 -25.61
C LEU A 340 12.30 -9.95 -25.48
N TYR A 341 11.64 -9.76 -26.63
CA TYR A 341 10.27 -9.27 -26.73
C TYR A 341 9.40 -10.21 -27.56
N GLY A 342 8.33 -10.74 -26.97
CA GLY A 342 7.25 -11.45 -27.64
C GLY A 342 6.07 -10.54 -28.00
N GLY A 343 5.09 -11.08 -28.72
CA GLY A 343 3.84 -10.36 -29.03
C GLY A 343 3.71 -9.83 -30.46
N PHE A 344 4.58 -10.23 -31.38
CA PHE A 344 4.62 -9.68 -32.75
C PHE A 344 3.87 -10.55 -33.77
N ALA A 345 3.15 -9.96 -34.72
CA ALA A 345 2.55 -10.66 -35.85
C ALA A 345 3.59 -11.11 -36.88
N GLY A 346 4.76 -10.46 -36.92
CA GLY A 346 5.80 -10.67 -37.92
C GLY A 346 5.82 -9.59 -39.01
N THR A 347 5.27 -8.41 -38.71
CA THR A 347 5.21 -7.26 -39.64
C THR A 347 5.68 -5.96 -39.01
N GLU A 348 5.80 -5.93 -37.68
CA GLU A 348 6.10 -4.74 -36.88
C GLU A 348 7.56 -4.31 -36.98
N THR A 349 7.82 -3.02 -36.98
CA THR A 349 9.18 -2.45 -37.05
C THR A 349 9.67 -1.92 -35.71
N ILE A 350 8.77 -1.66 -34.75
CA ILE A 350 9.09 -1.08 -33.43
C ILE A 350 8.31 -1.78 -32.31
N LEU A 351 8.80 -1.68 -31.07
CA LEU A 351 8.28 -2.47 -29.94
C LEU A 351 6.81 -2.19 -29.64
N ASN A 352 6.37 -0.93 -29.67
CA ASN A 352 5.01 -0.54 -29.29
C ASN A 352 3.92 -0.96 -30.30
N GLN A 353 4.29 -1.51 -31.46
CA GLN A 353 3.33 -2.06 -32.43
C GLN A 353 2.85 -3.47 -32.08
N ARG A 354 3.52 -4.14 -31.12
CA ARG A 354 3.16 -5.51 -30.72
C ARG A 354 1.77 -5.56 -30.09
N ASN A 355 1.11 -6.71 -30.20
CA ASN A 355 -0.16 -6.98 -29.54
C ASN A 355 -0.05 -8.30 -28.76
N LEU A 356 0.16 -8.18 -27.44
CA LEU A 356 0.42 -9.34 -26.56
C LEU A 356 -0.75 -10.34 -26.51
N THR A 357 -1.98 -9.88 -26.76
CA THR A 357 -3.18 -10.73 -26.70
C THR A 357 -3.43 -11.43 -28.03
N ALA A 358 -3.29 -10.72 -29.15
CA ALA A 358 -3.57 -11.27 -30.48
C ALA A 358 -2.41 -12.11 -31.05
N ASN A 359 -1.18 -11.81 -30.63
CA ASN A 359 0.04 -12.38 -31.22
C ASN A 359 0.87 -13.12 -30.15
N THR A 360 0.27 -14.09 -29.48
CA THR A 360 0.92 -14.82 -28.39
C THR A 360 2.20 -15.53 -28.85
N THR A 361 3.33 -15.24 -28.19
CA THR A 361 4.59 -15.95 -28.36
C THR A 361 4.76 -16.96 -27.23
N ILE A 362 4.82 -18.25 -27.58
CA ILE A 362 4.85 -19.36 -26.63
C ILE A 362 6.24 -19.99 -26.64
N LEU A 363 6.86 -20.03 -25.47
CA LEU A 363 8.09 -20.74 -25.16
C LEU A 363 7.71 -22.06 -24.47
N GLN A 364 7.89 -23.17 -25.19
CA GLN A 364 7.46 -24.50 -24.80
C GLN A 364 8.66 -25.36 -24.39
N GLY A 365 8.68 -25.82 -23.13
CA GLY A 365 9.74 -26.68 -22.61
C GLY A 365 9.68 -28.13 -23.11
N ASP A 366 8.49 -28.63 -23.47
CA ASP A 366 8.24 -30.01 -23.91
C ASP A 366 8.91 -31.07 -23.00
N GLY A 367 8.69 -30.92 -21.69
CA GLY A 367 9.31 -31.81 -20.69
C GLY A 367 10.74 -31.43 -20.30
N ASN A 368 11.28 -30.32 -20.80
CA ASN A 368 12.56 -29.74 -20.41
C ASN A 368 12.34 -28.40 -19.72
N ARG A 369 13.37 -27.85 -19.05
CA ARG A 369 13.32 -26.47 -18.55
C ARG A 369 13.03 -25.50 -19.71
N VAL A 370 12.19 -24.48 -19.53
CA VAL A 370 11.97 -23.51 -20.63
C VAL A 370 13.13 -22.53 -20.72
N ILE A 371 13.48 -21.86 -19.61
CA ILE A 371 14.52 -20.83 -19.58
C ILE A 371 15.56 -21.13 -18.49
N TYR A 372 16.83 -21.08 -18.85
CA TYR A 372 17.95 -21.32 -17.93
C TYR A 372 18.96 -20.16 -17.95
N ASN A 373 18.88 -19.30 -16.94
CA ASN A 373 19.79 -18.17 -16.74
C ASN A 373 20.86 -18.55 -15.71
N GLN A 374 22.05 -18.85 -16.20
CA GLN A 374 23.16 -19.39 -15.41
C GLN A 374 24.33 -18.40 -15.38
N GLY A 375 24.23 -17.39 -14.52
CA GLY A 375 25.34 -16.49 -14.20
C GLY A 375 26.29 -17.10 -13.16
N SER A 376 27.33 -16.34 -12.82
CA SER A 376 28.23 -16.62 -11.70
C SER A 376 28.56 -15.35 -10.93
N SER A 377 29.15 -15.46 -9.74
CA SER A 377 29.62 -14.28 -8.99
C SER A 377 30.67 -13.46 -9.74
N ALA A 378 31.51 -14.11 -10.55
CA ALA A 378 32.53 -13.45 -11.37
C ALA A 378 31.95 -12.80 -12.64
N LEU A 379 30.91 -13.42 -13.21
CA LEU A 379 30.23 -12.98 -14.44
C LEU A 379 28.72 -13.08 -14.23
N PRO A 380 28.10 -12.12 -13.52
CA PRO A 380 26.66 -12.09 -13.33
C PRO A 380 25.95 -11.69 -14.62
N ILE A 381 24.74 -12.19 -14.82
CA ILE A 381 23.86 -11.72 -15.90
C ILE A 381 23.14 -10.47 -15.39
N THR A 382 23.21 -9.37 -16.14
CA THR A 382 22.54 -8.10 -15.80
C THR A 382 21.89 -7.52 -17.05
N GLY A 383 20.87 -6.67 -16.88
CA GLY A 383 20.24 -5.93 -17.98
C GLY A 383 19.43 -6.78 -18.96
N VAL A 384 19.19 -8.06 -18.65
CA VAL A 384 18.37 -8.93 -19.49
C VAL A 384 16.88 -8.70 -19.21
N VAL A 385 16.10 -8.62 -20.29
CA VAL A 385 14.64 -8.44 -20.24
C VAL A 385 13.95 -9.60 -20.94
N TYR A 386 12.93 -10.16 -20.29
CA TYR A 386 11.93 -11.04 -20.90
C TYR A 386 10.57 -10.35 -20.85
N ASP A 387 9.98 -10.04 -22.01
CA ASP A 387 8.70 -9.33 -22.04
C ASP A 387 7.73 -9.90 -23.09
N GLY A 388 6.53 -10.28 -22.64
CA GLY A 388 5.43 -10.67 -23.54
C GLY A 388 5.43 -12.15 -23.96
N PHE A 389 5.98 -13.04 -23.14
CA PHE A 389 6.05 -14.48 -23.41
C PHE A 389 5.05 -15.29 -22.59
N THR A 390 4.53 -16.36 -23.19
CA THR A 390 3.93 -17.48 -22.44
C THR A 390 4.97 -18.60 -22.28
N ILE A 391 5.31 -18.96 -21.06
CA ILE A 391 6.34 -19.92 -20.66
C ILE A 391 5.66 -21.14 -20.06
N THR A 392 5.76 -22.29 -20.75
CA THR A 392 4.94 -23.47 -20.39
C THR A 392 5.58 -24.80 -20.76
N GLY A 393 5.03 -25.90 -20.22
CA GLY A 393 5.46 -27.26 -20.49
C GLY A 393 6.82 -27.62 -19.89
N GLY A 394 7.34 -26.80 -18.98
CA GLY A 394 8.54 -27.13 -18.24
C GLY A 394 8.28 -28.27 -17.27
N ASN A 395 9.08 -29.34 -17.31
CA ASN A 395 8.97 -30.43 -16.34
C ASN A 395 10.38 -30.94 -16.00
N VAL A 396 10.88 -30.62 -14.82
CA VAL A 396 12.27 -30.91 -14.45
C VAL A 396 12.38 -31.64 -13.12
N THR A 397 13.44 -32.45 -13.01
CA THR A 397 13.83 -33.07 -11.74
C THR A 397 14.58 -32.12 -10.80
N GLY A 398 15.06 -30.99 -11.33
CA GLY A 398 15.72 -29.92 -10.56
C GLY A 398 14.76 -28.80 -10.18
N SER A 399 15.31 -27.61 -9.89
CA SER A 399 14.53 -26.40 -9.65
C SER A 399 14.22 -25.63 -10.94
N GLY A 400 13.19 -24.78 -10.91
CA GLY A 400 12.85 -23.87 -12.00
C GLY A 400 12.34 -24.61 -13.24
N GLY A 401 11.08 -25.04 -13.22
CA GLY A 401 10.47 -25.71 -14.37
C GLY A 401 10.30 -24.78 -15.56
N GLY A 402 9.63 -23.64 -15.34
CA GLY A 402 9.51 -22.58 -16.33
C GLY A 402 10.83 -21.83 -16.51
N MET A 403 11.34 -21.25 -15.43
CA MET A 403 12.58 -20.48 -15.46
C MET A 403 13.45 -20.76 -14.24
N TYR A 404 14.75 -20.94 -14.47
CA TYR A 404 15.75 -21.01 -13.40
C TYR A 404 16.74 -19.87 -13.55
N ASN A 405 16.93 -19.10 -12.48
CA ASN A 405 17.83 -17.96 -12.41
C ASN A 405 18.85 -18.15 -11.28
N THR A 406 20.14 -18.06 -11.61
CA THR A 406 21.22 -17.96 -10.62
C THR A 406 22.21 -16.87 -11.02
N TYR A 407 22.60 -15.99 -10.09
CA TYR A 407 23.46 -14.82 -10.38
C TYR A 407 22.99 -14.03 -11.61
N ALA A 408 21.67 -13.91 -11.76
CA ALA A 408 21.02 -13.35 -12.92
C ALA A 408 20.02 -12.27 -12.50
N ASN A 409 20.45 -11.02 -12.60
CA ASN A 409 19.68 -9.84 -12.29
C ASN A 409 18.87 -9.42 -13.52
N ILE A 410 17.64 -9.90 -13.60
CA ILE A 410 16.81 -9.81 -14.81
C ILE A 410 15.47 -9.14 -14.52
N THR A 411 14.84 -8.63 -15.58
CA THR A 411 13.47 -8.12 -15.55
C THR A 411 12.56 -9.03 -16.35
N VAL A 412 11.42 -9.40 -15.77
CA VAL A 412 10.38 -10.18 -16.42
C VAL A 412 9.09 -9.38 -16.38
N ALA A 413 8.57 -9.05 -17.56
CA ALA A 413 7.40 -8.18 -17.71
C ALA A 413 6.34 -8.83 -18.59
N ASN A 414 5.06 -8.64 -18.27
CA ASN A 414 3.94 -9.06 -19.12
C ASN A 414 4.01 -10.55 -19.56
N CYS A 415 4.61 -11.41 -18.73
CA CYS A 415 4.82 -12.82 -19.03
C CYS A 415 3.80 -13.70 -18.32
N ILE A 416 3.51 -14.85 -18.92
CA ILE A 416 2.62 -15.86 -18.37
C ILE A 416 3.44 -17.14 -18.14
N PHE A 417 3.56 -17.57 -16.89
CA PHE A 417 4.12 -18.88 -16.52
C PHE A 417 2.98 -19.83 -16.21
N LYS A 418 2.81 -20.87 -17.01
CA LYS A 418 1.71 -21.82 -16.83
C LYS A 418 2.12 -23.28 -16.97
N GLU A 419 1.52 -24.13 -16.14
CA GLU A 419 1.64 -25.59 -16.26
C GLU A 419 3.11 -26.07 -16.25
N ASN A 420 3.96 -25.38 -15.49
CA ASN A 420 5.34 -25.79 -15.28
C ASN A 420 5.47 -26.58 -13.98
N THR A 421 6.25 -27.65 -14.02
CA THR A 421 6.48 -28.58 -12.93
C THR A 421 7.96 -28.67 -12.60
N SER A 422 8.27 -28.64 -11.31
CA SER A 422 9.59 -28.84 -10.75
C SER A 422 9.49 -29.90 -9.64
N SER A 423 10.29 -30.96 -9.70
CA SER A 423 10.32 -31.92 -8.59
C SER A 423 11.06 -31.39 -7.36
N ALA A 424 11.72 -30.24 -7.46
CA ALA A 424 12.38 -29.56 -6.35
C ALA A 424 11.62 -28.27 -5.94
N SER A 425 12.11 -27.13 -6.38
CA SER A 425 11.67 -25.78 -6.02
C SER A 425 11.27 -24.97 -7.25
N GLY A 426 10.33 -24.03 -7.12
CA GLY A 426 10.05 -23.05 -8.17
C GLY A 426 9.45 -23.69 -9.43
N GLY A 427 8.18 -24.11 -9.38
CA GLY A 427 7.49 -24.73 -10.53
C GLY A 427 7.51 -23.80 -11.74
N GLY A 428 7.00 -22.57 -11.56
CA GLY A 428 7.09 -21.50 -12.54
C GLY A 428 8.49 -20.90 -12.62
N MET A 429 9.04 -20.47 -11.49
CA MET A 429 10.34 -19.79 -11.44
C MET A 429 11.14 -20.08 -10.16
N TYR A 430 12.44 -20.33 -10.32
CA TYR A 430 13.41 -20.39 -9.23
C TYR A 430 14.42 -19.25 -9.34
N ASN A 431 14.72 -18.58 -8.21
CA ASN A 431 15.68 -17.48 -8.11
C ASN A 431 16.70 -17.75 -7.01
N GLY A 432 17.99 -17.61 -7.30
CA GLY A 432 19.08 -17.77 -6.33
C GLY A 432 20.25 -16.79 -6.58
N ASN A 433 20.78 -16.19 -5.50
CA ASN A 433 21.89 -15.22 -5.56
C ASN A 433 21.69 -14.11 -6.60
N ASN A 434 20.49 -13.55 -6.70
CA ASN A 434 20.14 -12.62 -7.79
C ASN A 434 19.14 -11.52 -7.38
N GLN A 435 18.92 -10.55 -8.26
CA GLN A 435 17.89 -9.53 -8.10
C GLN A 435 16.85 -9.67 -9.21
N ILE A 436 15.62 -10.06 -8.87
CA ILE A 436 14.56 -10.28 -9.84
C ILE A 436 13.49 -9.18 -9.74
N THR A 437 13.11 -8.64 -10.90
CA THR A 437 11.94 -7.75 -11.01
C THR A 437 10.86 -8.44 -11.84
N LEU A 438 9.69 -8.64 -11.24
CA LEU A 438 8.51 -9.21 -11.87
C LEU A 438 7.40 -8.16 -11.94
N THR A 439 6.97 -7.81 -13.15
CA THR A 439 5.92 -6.81 -13.37
C THR A 439 4.84 -7.34 -14.30
N ASN A 440 3.56 -7.18 -13.93
CA ASN A 440 2.42 -7.56 -14.78
C ASN A 440 2.49 -9.04 -15.24
N CYS A 441 3.03 -9.93 -14.41
CA CYS A 441 3.20 -11.34 -14.74
C CYS A 441 2.07 -12.19 -14.15
N LYS A 442 1.73 -13.29 -14.82
CA LYS A 442 0.78 -14.29 -14.32
C LYS A 442 1.46 -15.65 -14.14
N PHE A 443 1.45 -16.18 -12.94
CA PHE A 443 1.87 -17.55 -12.62
C PHE A 443 0.62 -18.37 -12.30
N TYR A 444 0.29 -19.35 -13.13
CA TYR A 444 -0.86 -20.21 -12.82
C TYR A 444 -0.68 -21.69 -13.13
N SER A 445 -1.31 -22.53 -12.29
CA SER A 445 -1.24 -24.00 -12.40
C SER A 445 0.18 -24.54 -12.48
N ASN A 446 1.14 -23.87 -11.84
CA ASN A 446 2.52 -24.36 -11.72
C ASN A 446 2.68 -25.16 -10.43
N THR A 447 3.53 -26.19 -10.47
CA THR A 447 3.68 -27.16 -9.38
C THR A 447 5.14 -27.32 -8.95
N ALA A 448 5.40 -27.29 -7.64
CA ALA A 448 6.71 -27.62 -7.05
C ALA A 448 6.56 -28.76 -6.02
N ASN A 449 7.41 -29.78 -6.07
CA ASN A 449 7.18 -30.95 -5.22
C ASN A 449 7.74 -30.84 -3.79
N THR A 450 8.97 -30.35 -3.54
CA THR A 450 9.59 -30.50 -2.20
C THR A 450 9.69 -29.21 -1.39
N ASN A 451 10.37 -28.17 -1.85
CA ASN A 451 10.70 -27.05 -0.95
C ASN A 451 9.71 -25.87 -1.02
N GLY A 452 8.87 -25.83 -2.04
CA GLY A 452 7.85 -24.79 -2.21
C GLY A 452 7.96 -23.95 -3.48
N GLY A 453 7.13 -22.91 -3.54
CA GLY A 453 7.09 -21.96 -4.65
C GLY A 453 6.55 -22.62 -5.93
N GLY A 454 5.31 -23.10 -5.88
CA GLY A 454 4.63 -23.60 -7.10
C GLY A 454 4.72 -22.56 -8.21
N GLY A 455 4.39 -21.30 -7.91
CA GLY A 455 4.65 -20.15 -8.78
C GLY A 455 6.11 -19.72 -8.78
N VAL A 456 6.55 -19.06 -7.70
CA VAL A 456 7.91 -18.48 -7.59
C VAL A 456 8.57 -18.92 -6.29
N LEU A 457 9.84 -19.30 -6.37
CA LEU A 457 10.71 -19.44 -5.20
C LEU A 457 11.86 -18.43 -5.24
N VAL A 458 12.06 -17.72 -4.12
CA VAL A 458 13.17 -16.79 -3.88
C VAL A 458 14.12 -17.39 -2.84
N SER A 459 15.32 -17.78 -3.28
CA SER A 459 16.32 -18.45 -2.45
C SER A 459 17.33 -17.47 -1.84
N SER A 460 18.31 -18.01 -1.12
CA SER A 460 19.33 -17.26 -0.38
C SER A 460 20.13 -16.33 -1.29
N GLY A 461 20.55 -15.19 -0.74
CA GLY A 461 21.31 -14.16 -1.47
C GLY A 461 20.51 -13.45 -2.56
N SER A 462 19.18 -13.64 -2.62
CA SER A 462 18.34 -13.05 -3.66
C SER A 462 17.47 -11.91 -3.12
N SER A 463 17.14 -10.94 -3.98
CA SER A 463 16.07 -9.98 -3.76
C SER A 463 15.01 -10.08 -4.86
N ALA A 464 13.74 -9.90 -4.49
CA ALA A 464 12.63 -9.94 -5.44
C ALA A 464 11.71 -8.73 -5.27
N THR A 465 11.44 -8.04 -6.36
CA THR A 465 10.37 -7.03 -6.46
C THR A 465 9.28 -7.59 -7.36
N ILE A 466 8.09 -7.79 -6.79
CA ILE A 466 6.95 -8.41 -7.46
C ILE A 466 5.78 -7.43 -7.43
N THR A 467 5.39 -6.93 -8.61
CA THR A 467 4.40 -5.86 -8.73
C THR A 467 3.35 -6.20 -9.76
N ASN A 468 2.07 -5.95 -9.44
CA ASN A 468 0.93 -6.18 -10.34
C ASN A 468 0.89 -7.61 -10.91
N CYS A 469 1.33 -8.60 -10.13
CA CYS A 469 1.38 -9.99 -10.56
C CYS A 469 0.18 -10.78 -10.03
N VAL A 470 -0.15 -11.86 -10.74
CA VAL A 470 -1.22 -12.79 -10.37
C VAL A 470 -0.63 -14.19 -10.16
N PHE A 471 -0.88 -14.76 -8.99
CA PHE A 471 -0.56 -16.15 -8.62
C PHE A 471 -1.87 -16.91 -8.45
N ASP A 472 -2.20 -17.79 -9.38
CA ASP A 472 -3.48 -18.48 -9.46
C ASP A 472 -3.33 -20.00 -9.54
N ASP A 473 -3.98 -20.78 -8.68
CA ASP A 473 -3.98 -22.25 -8.75
C ASP A 473 -2.56 -22.88 -8.76
N ASN A 474 -1.56 -22.23 -8.18
CA ASN A 474 -0.24 -22.84 -8.03
C ASN A 474 -0.24 -23.82 -6.86
N LYS A 475 0.55 -24.89 -6.97
CA LYS A 475 0.48 -26.04 -6.05
C LYS A 475 1.85 -26.45 -5.54
N THR A 476 1.86 -27.01 -4.33
CA THR A 476 2.98 -27.84 -3.85
C THR A 476 2.51 -29.24 -3.53
N SER A 477 3.33 -30.25 -3.84
CA SER A 477 3.00 -31.67 -3.57
C SER A 477 3.48 -32.15 -2.19
N ALA A 478 4.54 -31.53 -1.67
CA ALA A 478 5.12 -31.81 -0.35
C ALA A 478 5.92 -30.59 0.19
N GLY A 479 5.43 -29.36 -0.01
CA GLY A 479 6.18 -28.13 0.34
C GLY A 479 5.31 -26.94 0.74
N ASN A 480 5.94 -25.77 0.92
CA ASN A 480 5.30 -24.55 1.43
C ASN A 480 5.11 -23.47 0.34
N GLY A 481 4.29 -22.45 0.59
CA GLY A 481 4.28 -21.24 -0.25
C GLY A 481 3.92 -21.50 -1.70
N ALA A 482 2.70 -21.97 -1.98
CA ALA A 482 2.37 -22.45 -3.32
C ALA A 482 2.36 -21.32 -4.37
N GLY A 483 1.94 -20.11 -4.02
CA GLY A 483 2.13 -18.93 -4.86
C GLY A 483 3.59 -18.47 -4.86
N VAL A 484 4.03 -17.88 -3.73
CA VAL A 484 5.41 -17.42 -3.52
C VAL A 484 5.99 -18.09 -2.28
N SER A 485 7.20 -18.63 -2.41
CA SER A 485 7.96 -19.15 -1.27
C SER A 485 9.32 -18.48 -1.19
N THR A 486 9.76 -18.23 0.03
CA THR A 486 11.13 -17.79 0.32
C THR A 486 11.91 -18.89 1.01
N TYR A 487 13.22 -18.91 0.80
CA TYR A 487 14.13 -19.86 1.43
C TYR A 487 15.48 -19.20 1.70
N HIS A 488 15.95 -19.24 2.95
CA HIS A 488 17.16 -18.54 3.35
C HIS A 488 18.04 -19.41 4.27
N ILE A 489 19.30 -19.64 3.90
CA ILE A 489 20.26 -20.44 4.69
C ILE A 489 21.53 -19.68 5.08
N ASP A 490 21.79 -18.50 4.51
CA ASP A 490 23.06 -17.76 4.69
C ASP A 490 22.86 -16.36 5.28
N ALA A 491 23.12 -16.23 6.59
CA ALA A 491 22.97 -14.98 7.31
C ALA A 491 23.84 -13.81 6.80
N ALA A 492 24.89 -14.08 6.01
CA ALA A 492 25.75 -13.03 5.46
C ALA A 492 25.08 -12.23 4.31
N ASN A 493 24.06 -12.80 3.67
CA ASN A 493 23.42 -12.23 2.47
C ASN A 493 21.89 -12.20 2.63
N PRO A 494 21.32 -11.16 3.25
CA PRO A 494 19.90 -11.12 3.58
C PRO A 494 19.03 -11.15 2.33
N THR A 495 18.02 -12.03 2.34
CA THR A 495 17.01 -12.11 1.28
C THR A 495 15.92 -11.06 1.54
N THR A 496 15.55 -10.29 0.53
CA THR A 496 14.48 -9.28 0.62
C THR A 496 13.40 -9.52 -0.41
N VAL A 497 12.13 -9.44 0.00
CA VAL A 497 10.99 -9.65 -0.90
C VAL A 497 9.98 -8.52 -0.72
N SER A 498 9.73 -7.80 -1.80
CA SER A 498 8.68 -6.79 -1.88
C SER A 498 7.58 -7.24 -2.83
N VAL A 499 6.35 -7.32 -2.33
CA VAL A 499 5.17 -7.73 -3.09
C VAL A 499 4.13 -6.62 -3.00
N SER A 500 3.75 -6.08 -4.16
CA SER A 500 2.81 -4.96 -4.21
C SER A 500 1.74 -5.15 -5.28
N ASN A 501 0.50 -4.78 -4.96
CA ASN A 501 -0.64 -4.82 -5.88
C ASN A 501 -0.82 -6.19 -6.57
N CYS A 502 -0.50 -7.27 -5.86
CA CYS A 502 -0.56 -8.63 -6.38
C CYS A 502 -1.83 -9.36 -5.92
N THR A 503 -2.25 -10.34 -6.70
CA THR A 503 -3.36 -11.24 -6.36
C THR A 503 -2.85 -12.67 -6.21
N PHE A 504 -3.08 -13.26 -5.05
CA PHE A 504 -2.86 -14.67 -4.75
C PHE A 504 -4.22 -15.34 -4.60
N THR A 505 -4.60 -16.18 -5.57
CA THR A 505 -5.90 -16.85 -5.56
C THR A 505 -5.78 -18.35 -5.76
N ARG A 506 -6.54 -19.15 -5.00
CA ARG A 506 -6.62 -20.61 -5.17
C ARG A 506 -5.28 -21.35 -5.11
N ASN A 507 -4.25 -20.77 -4.50
CA ASN A 507 -2.97 -21.46 -4.37
C ASN A 507 -3.06 -22.47 -3.22
N ALA A 508 -2.52 -23.66 -3.42
CA ALA A 508 -2.67 -24.78 -2.50
C ALA A 508 -1.33 -25.37 -2.08
N ALA A 509 -1.00 -25.21 -0.80
CA ALA A 509 0.20 -25.81 -0.19
C ALA A 509 -0.16 -27.04 0.64
N THR A 510 0.57 -28.15 0.43
CA THR A 510 0.52 -29.33 1.31
C THR A 510 1.32 -29.16 2.60
N GLY A 511 2.02 -28.04 2.75
CA GLY A 511 2.63 -27.57 3.98
C GLY A 511 1.94 -26.31 4.46
N THR A 512 2.74 -25.28 4.74
CA THR A 512 2.27 -23.98 5.23
C THR A 512 2.24 -22.91 4.14
N GLY A 513 1.49 -21.83 4.37
CA GLY A 513 1.51 -20.65 3.51
C GLY A 513 0.88 -20.92 2.15
N GLY A 514 -0.44 -21.15 2.09
CA GLY A 514 -1.13 -21.49 0.83
C GLY A 514 -0.84 -20.48 -0.29
N GLY A 515 -0.99 -19.19 0.01
CA GLY A 515 -0.59 -18.10 -0.89
C GLY A 515 0.92 -17.82 -0.83
N MET A 516 1.45 -17.59 0.36
CA MET A 516 2.85 -17.20 0.56
C MET A 516 3.49 -17.81 1.81
N TYR A 517 4.75 -18.24 1.68
CA TYR A 517 5.57 -18.71 2.78
C TYR A 517 6.84 -17.85 2.94
N ASN A 518 7.01 -17.32 4.15
CA ASN A 518 8.11 -16.46 4.53
C ASN A 518 9.04 -17.19 5.51
N TYR A 519 10.29 -17.40 5.09
CA TYR A 519 11.32 -18.04 5.89
C TYR A 519 11.84 -17.10 7.00
N GLN A 520 12.67 -17.60 7.90
CA GLN A 520 13.21 -16.81 9.01
C GLN A 520 14.25 -15.76 8.55
N ASN A 521 14.38 -14.68 9.32
CA ASN A 521 15.42 -13.64 9.17
C ASN A 521 15.46 -12.95 7.79
N ILE A 522 14.33 -12.86 7.11
CA ILE A 522 14.19 -12.12 5.87
C ILE A 522 13.29 -10.90 6.05
N THR A 523 13.50 -9.88 5.23
CA THR A 523 12.64 -8.69 5.20
C THR A 523 11.57 -8.87 4.13
N ILE A 524 10.30 -8.84 4.54
CA ILE A 524 9.16 -8.97 3.63
C ILE A 524 8.26 -7.76 3.77
N THR A 525 7.91 -7.15 2.63
CA THR A 525 6.87 -6.12 2.55
C THR A 525 5.77 -6.58 1.61
N VAL A 526 4.53 -6.58 2.10
CA VAL A 526 3.32 -6.92 1.32
C VAL A 526 2.37 -5.74 1.37
N SER A 527 2.03 -5.14 0.23
CA SER A 527 1.21 -3.93 0.18
C SER A 527 0.16 -4.00 -0.93
N GLY A 528 -1.08 -3.57 -0.66
CA GLY A 528 -2.13 -3.51 -1.70
C GLY A 528 -2.51 -4.87 -2.28
N CYS A 529 -2.22 -5.97 -1.57
CA CYS A 529 -2.35 -7.31 -2.11
C CYS A 529 -3.69 -7.96 -1.72
N THR A 530 -4.14 -8.90 -2.55
CA THR A 530 -5.31 -9.75 -2.26
C THR A 530 -4.89 -11.20 -2.16
N PHE A 531 -5.20 -11.84 -1.03
CA PHE A 531 -5.09 -13.28 -0.80
C PHE A 531 -6.50 -13.85 -0.69
N SER A 532 -6.92 -14.65 -1.68
CA SER A 532 -8.27 -15.21 -1.76
C SER A 532 -8.26 -16.72 -1.98
N ASP A 533 -9.09 -17.46 -1.24
CA ASP A 533 -9.31 -18.89 -1.47
C ASP A 533 -8.02 -19.74 -1.48
N ASN A 534 -6.95 -19.28 -0.82
CA ASN A 534 -5.71 -20.05 -0.72
C ASN A 534 -5.83 -21.07 0.40
N THR A 535 -5.22 -22.23 0.22
CA THR A 535 -5.36 -23.35 1.15
C THR A 535 -4.00 -23.89 1.61
N ALA A 536 -3.87 -24.14 2.91
CA ALA A 536 -2.74 -24.84 3.51
C ALA A 536 -3.24 -26.07 4.31
N THR A 537 -2.60 -27.22 4.14
CA THR A 537 -2.95 -28.42 4.94
C THR A 537 -2.37 -28.38 6.36
N THR A 538 -1.50 -27.42 6.67
CA THR A 538 -1.09 -27.11 8.04
C THR A 538 -1.50 -25.71 8.44
N ASP A 539 -0.63 -24.71 8.32
CA ASP A 539 -0.82 -23.38 8.89
C ASP A 539 -0.68 -22.25 7.85
N GLY A 540 -1.37 -21.13 8.07
CA GLY A 540 -1.26 -19.94 7.22
C GLY A 540 -1.90 -20.17 5.85
N GLY A 541 -3.24 -20.17 5.77
CA GLY A 541 -3.94 -20.38 4.49
C GLY A 541 -3.56 -19.32 3.46
N GLY A 542 -3.53 -18.04 3.88
CA GLY A 542 -2.99 -16.94 3.08
C GLY A 542 -1.48 -16.84 3.17
N ILE A 543 -0.97 -16.46 4.35
CA ILE A 543 0.47 -16.26 4.60
C ILE A 543 0.92 -17.05 5.83
N PHE A 544 2.08 -17.67 5.73
CA PHE A 544 2.81 -18.21 6.89
C PHE A 544 4.15 -17.47 7.07
N ASN A 545 4.36 -16.91 8.25
CA ASN A 545 5.60 -16.30 8.69
C ASN A 545 6.32 -17.24 9.67
N ASN A 546 7.43 -17.82 9.24
CA ASN A 546 8.30 -18.68 10.05
C ASN A 546 9.00 -17.84 11.15
N PRO A 547 9.62 -18.41 12.20
CA PRO A 547 10.20 -17.62 13.28
C PRO A 547 11.11 -16.49 12.80
N SER A 548 11.03 -15.32 13.42
CA SER A 548 11.78 -14.12 13.05
C SER A 548 11.54 -13.61 11.62
N ALA A 549 10.47 -14.04 10.95
CA ALA A 549 10.04 -13.48 9.66
C ALA A 549 9.18 -12.23 9.91
N ASN A 550 9.83 -11.06 10.00
CA ASN A 550 9.17 -9.80 10.34
C ASN A 550 8.45 -9.17 9.13
N ALA A 551 7.39 -9.82 8.63
CA ALA A 551 6.63 -9.34 7.49
C ALA A 551 5.82 -8.08 7.81
N THR A 552 6.03 -7.00 7.06
CA THR A 552 5.19 -5.80 7.12
C THR A 552 4.09 -5.91 6.07
N ILE A 553 2.84 -5.92 6.51
CA ILE A 553 1.66 -6.16 5.66
C ILE A 553 0.73 -4.95 5.78
N THR A 554 0.47 -4.29 4.66
CA THR A 554 -0.34 -3.06 4.62
C THR A 554 -1.39 -3.10 3.52
N ASN A 555 -2.53 -2.44 3.73
CA ASN A 555 -3.54 -2.20 2.71
C ASN A 555 -3.97 -3.47 1.95
N SER A 556 -3.98 -4.62 2.64
CA SER A 556 -4.14 -5.93 2.01
C SER A 556 -5.40 -6.64 2.49
N THR A 557 -5.96 -7.48 1.62
CA THR A 557 -7.20 -8.21 1.88
C THR A 557 -6.96 -9.71 1.89
N PHE A 558 -7.45 -10.38 2.92
CA PHE A 558 -7.42 -11.83 3.11
C PHE A 558 -8.86 -12.34 3.15
N THR A 559 -9.31 -13.04 2.10
CA THR A 559 -10.69 -13.52 1.99
C THR A 559 -10.74 -15.03 1.79
N SER A 560 -11.56 -15.73 2.58
CA SER A 560 -11.84 -17.17 2.39
C SER A 560 -10.60 -18.07 2.36
N ASN A 561 -9.47 -17.63 2.92
CA ASN A 561 -8.29 -18.48 3.00
C ASN A 561 -8.49 -19.53 4.09
N THR A 562 -8.01 -20.75 3.83
CA THR A 562 -8.25 -21.90 4.70
C THR A 562 -6.94 -22.56 5.11
N ALA A 563 -6.72 -22.71 6.42
CA ALA A 563 -5.69 -23.57 6.99
C ALA A 563 -6.38 -24.76 7.68
N THR A 564 -5.83 -25.96 7.56
CA THR A 564 -6.38 -27.12 8.29
C THR A 564 -6.09 -27.03 9.79
N LEU A 565 -4.99 -26.39 10.19
CA LEU A 565 -4.59 -26.23 11.58
C LEU A 565 -4.83 -24.80 12.10
N ASN A 566 -3.98 -23.83 11.75
CA ASN A 566 -4.03 -22.49 12.33
C ASN A 566 -3.85 -21.36 11.32
N GLY A 567 -4.37 -20.18 11.66
CA GLY A 567 -4.14 -18.96 10.89
C GLY A 567 -4.72 -19.07 9.49
N GLY A 568 -6.06 -19.09 9.37
CA GLY A 568 -6.72 -19.18 8.06
C GLY A 568 -6.24 -18.08 7.11
N GLY A 569 -6.20 -16.83 7.60
CA GLY A 569 -5.59 -15.70 6.88
C GLY A 569 -4.07 -15.70 7.02
N ILE A 570 -3.57 -15.41 8.23
CA ILE A 570 -2.13 -15.31 8.53
C ILE A 570 -1.76 -16.16 9.74
N TYR A 571 -0.60 -16.81 9.67
CA TYR A 571 0.09 -17.40 10.81
C TYR A 571 1.42 -16.71 11.06
N ASN A 572 1.64 -16.21 12.27
CA ASN A 572 2.93 -15.68 12.74
C ASN A 572 3.55 -16.61 13.79
N SER A 573 4.76 -17.11 13.50
CA SER A 573 5.56 -17.92 14.42
C SER A 573 6.50 -17.07 15.30
N ALA A 574 7.25 -17.71 16.19
CA ALA A 574 8.05 -17.05 17.22
C ALA A 574 8.90 -15.88 16.73
N SER A 575 8.86 -14.73 17.41
CA SER A 575 9.59 -13.51 17.08
C SER A 575 9.25 -12.87 15.73
N SER A 576 8.16 -13.28 15.07
CA SER A 576 7.67 -12.65 13.83
C SER A 576 6.80 -11.45 14.16
N ASN A 577 7.44 -10.34 14.52
CA ASN A 577 6.82 -9.15 15.10
C ASN A 577 6.45 -8.08 14.05
N GLY A 578 6.31 -8.48 12.78
CA GLY A 578 5.97 -7.56 11.70
C GLY A 578 4.63 -6.85 11.90
N ALA A 579 4.49 -5.65 11.32
CA ALA A 579 3.28 -4.84 11.44
C ALA A 579 2.19 -5.29 10.45
N ILE A 580 0.94 -5.26 10.88
CA ILE A 580 -0.25 -5.52 10.07
C ILE A 580 -1.16 -4.28 10.16
N THR A 581 -1.21 -3.49 9.09
CA THR A 581 -1.86 -2.17 9.10
C THR A 581 -2.90 -2.06 7.99
N ASN A 582 -4.07 -1.53 8.28
CA ASN A 582 -5.13 -1.29 7.29
C ASN A 582 -5.45 -2.54 6.45
N CYS A 583 -5.50 -3.70 7.10
CA CYS A 583 -5.77 -4.98 6.44
C CYS A 583 -7.19 -5.47 6.76
N THR A 584 -7.79 -6.18 5.82
CA THR A 584 -9.15 -6.72 5.95
C THR A 584 -9.14 -8.24 5.83
N PHE A 585 -9.65 -8.94 6.85
CA PHE A 585 -9.72 -10.39 6.97
C PHE A 585 -11.19 -10.82 6.97
N ILE A 586 -11.64 -11.46 5.90
CA ILE A 586 -13.04 -11.84 5.70
C ILE A 586 -13.15 -13.36 5.53
N SER A 587 -14.00 -14.01 6.32
CA SER A 587 -14.36 -15.42 6.09
C SER A 587 -13.18 -16.40 6.05
N ASN A 588 -12.04 -16.07 6.67
CA ASN A 588 -10.92 -16.99 6.73
C ASN A 588 -11.17 -18.08 7.78
N ILE A 589 -10.68 -19.30 7.50
CA ILE A 589 -11.02 -20.50 8.26
C ILE A 589 -9.76 -21.20 8.74
N ALA A 590 -9.65 -21.41 10.06
CA ALA A 590 -8.76 -22.40 10.65
C ALA A 590 -9.61 -23.63 11.02
N ASN A 591 -9.50 -24.71 10.23
CA ASN A 591 -10.40 -25.87 10.29
C ASN A 591 -9.92 -26.98 11.24
N ASN A 592 -9.21 -26.62 12.31
CA ASN A 592 -8.75 -27.63 13.27
C ASN A 592 -9.89 -28.04 14.21
N THR A 593 -10.38 -29.27 14.05
CA THR A 593 -11.41 -29.84 14.93
C THR A 593 -10.83 -30.68 16.07
N ALA A 594 -9.52 -30.92 16.11
CA ALA A 594 -8.90 -31.97 16.95
C ALA A 594 -8.19 -31.44 18.22
N THR A 595 -7.45 -30.32 18.16
CA THR A 595 -6.48 -29.97 19.23
C THR A 595 -6.64 -28.58 19.85
N ALA A 596 -7.81 -27.95 19.75
CA ALA A 596 -8.08 -26.64 20.37
C ALA A 596 -7.10 -25.52 19.96
N THR A 597 -6.61 -25.57 18.72
CA THR A 597 -5.87 -24.46 18.09
C THR A 597 -6.78 -23.74 17.06
N GLY A 598 -6.38 -22.59 16.50
CA GLY A 598 -7.33 -21.74 15.77
C GLY A 598 -6.78 -20.45 15.17
N GLY A 599 -7.48 -19.33 15.36
CA GLY A 599 -7.17 -18.05 14.70
C GLY A 599 -7.64 -18.02 13.25
N GLY A 600 -8.94 -17.77 13.03
CA GLY A 600 -9.51 -17.82 11.68
C GLY A 600 -8.89 -16.77 10.76
N GLY A 601 -8.82 -15.51 11.22
CA GLY A 601 -8.14 -14.42 10.52
C GLY A 601 -6.63 -14.41 10.79
N LEU A 602 -6.24 -14.38 12.06
CA LEU A 602 -4.83 -14.32 12.48
C LEU A 602 -4.56 -15.30 13.63
N PHE A 603 -3.49 -16.07 13.49
CA PHE A 603 -2.87 -16.79 14.59
C PHE A 603 -1.47 -16.22 14.84
N SER A 604 -1.11 -15.92 16.09
CA SER A 604 0.25 -15.52 16.45
C SER A 604 0.72 -16.27 17.69
N THR A 605 1.89 -16.91 17.59
CA THR A 605 2.51 -17.63 18.70
C THR A 605 3.93 -17.16 18.97
N ASN A 606 4.26 -16.83 20.22
CA ASN A 606 5.57 -16.28 20.59
C ASN A 606 5.97 -15.05 19.77
N ALA A 607 4.99 -14.30 19.27
CA ALA A 607 5.15 -13.15 18.39
C ALA A 607 4.25 -12.02 18.86
N SER A 608 4.74 -10.79 18.74
CA SER A 608 4.07 -9.57 19.15
C SER A 608 3.88 -8.61 17.96
N PRO A 609 3.10 -8.99 16.91
CA PRO A 609 2.82 -8.08 15.81
C PRO A 609 2.05 -6.85 16.31
N MET A 610 2.29 -5.70 15.68
CA MET A 610 1.45 -4.51 15.85
C MET A 610 0.32 -4.56 14.82
N VAL A 611 -0.94 -4.48 15.28
CA VAL A 611 -2.12 -4.62 14.42
C VAL A 611 -2.96 -3.36 14.52
N THR A 612 -3.06 -2.59 13.43
CA THR A 612 -3.72 -1.28 13.46
C THR A 612 -4.64 -1.09 12.27
N TYR A 613 -5.77 -0.41 12.48
CA TYR A 613 -6.77 -0.11 11.44
C TYR A 613 -7.28 -1.36 10.70
N CYS A 614 -7.28 -2.52 11.36
CA CYS A 614 -7.62 -3.78 10.71
C CYS A 614 -9.09 -4.18 10.96
N LYS A 615 -9.65 -4.93 10.01
CA LYS A 615 -11.02 -5.48 10.07
C LYS A 615 -10.95 -7.01 10.06
N PHE A 616 -11.46 -7.66 11.09
CA PHE A 616 -11.61 -9.12 11.18
C PHE A 616 -13.10 -9.44 11.17
N MET A 617 -13.63 -9.86 10.02
CA MET A 617 -15.05 -10.04 9.79
C MET A 617 -15.39 -11.48 9.38
N GLY A 618 -16.33 -12.12 10.08
CA GLY A 618 -16.84 -13.43 9.66
C GLY A 618 -15.80 -14.55 9.62
N ASN A 619 -14.68 -14.44 10.33
CA ASN A 619 -13.67 -15.51 10.35
C ASN A 619 -14.10 -16.66 11.29
N LYS A 620 -13.62 -17.87 11.03
CA LYS A 620 -14.02 -19.09 11.74
C LYS A 620 -12.83 -19.90 12.23
N ALA A 621 -12.89 -20.34 13.49
CA ALA A 621 -11.94 -21.29 14.07
C ALA A 621 -12.55 -22.10 15.21
N ALA A 622 -11.82 -23.08 15.77
CA ALA A 622 -12.22 -23.70 17.02
C ALA A 622 -12.08 -22.72 18.20
N ASN A 623 -10.90 -22.11 18.33
CA ASN A 623 -10.62 -21.04 19.28
C ASN A 623 -10.20 -19.78 18.52
N GLY A 624 -10.65 -18.60 18.96
CA GLY A 624 -10.23 -17.36 18.33
C GLY A 624 -10.79 -17.24 16.92
N GLY A 625 -12.12 -17.10 16.80
CA GLY A 625 -12.79 -17.04 15.50
C GLY A 625 -12.15 -15.97 14.59
N GLY A 626 -11.93 -14.77 15.14
CA GLY A 626 -11.11 -13.73 14.54
C GLY A 626 -9.61 -14.00 14.73
N ILE A 627 -9.15 -13.96 15.98
CA ILE A 627 -7.73 -14.02 16.33
C ILE A 627 -7.45 -15.02 17.45
N LEU A 628 -6.31 -15.71 17.37
CA LEU A 628 -5.74 -16.46 18.47
C LEU A 628 -4.30 -15.99 18.75
N LEU A 629 -4.02 -15.65 20.01
CA LEU A 629 -2.68 -15.31 20.51
C LEU A 629 -2.23 -16.34 21.55
N THR A 630 -1.06 -16.95 21.36
CA THR A 630 -0.46 -17.87 22.33
C THR A 630 0.96 -17.51 22.70
N ASN A 631 1.34 -17.68 23.97
CA ASN A 631 2.72 -17.63 24.51
C ASN A 631 3.56 -16.39 24.09
N ALA A 632 4.09 -15.59 25.01
CA ALA A 632 4.98 -14.43 24.72
C ALA A 632 4.51 -13.41 23.64
N ALA A 633 3.23 -13.41 23.23
CA ALA A 633 2.59 -12.30 22.51
C ALA A 633 2.34 -11.10 23.44
N ALA A 634 3.30 -10.81 24.33
CA ALA A 634 3.08 -10.03 25.53
C ALA A 634 2.75 -8.57 25.23
N THR A 635 3.08 -8.07 24.04
CA THR A 635 2.93 -6.65 23.71
C THR A 635 2.13 -6.40 22.43
N THR A 636 1.45 -7.41 21.87
CA THR A 636 0.57 -7.20 20.72
C THR A 636 -0.44 -6.10 21.02
N LYS A 637 -0.48 -5.09 20.17
CA LYS A 637 -1.44 -3.99 20.24
C LYS A 637 -2.42 -4.09 19.09
N PHE A 638 -3.70 -4.05 19.43
CA PHE A 638 -4.80 -3.82 18.49
C PHE A 638 -5.26 -2.39 18.67
N VAL A 639 -5.10 -1.56 17.63
CA VAL A 639 -5.52 -0.15 17.68
C VAL A 639 -6.46 0.16 16.53
N ASN A 640 -7.58 0.82 16.81
CA ASN A 640 -8.57 1.22 15.80
C ASN A 640 -9.05 0.03 14.94
N CYS A 641 -9.20 -1.15 15.55
CA CYS A 641 -9.59 -2.38 14.84
C CYS A 641 -11.07 -2.72 15.03
N LEU A 642 -11.68 -3.33 14.02
CA LEU A 642 -13.01 -3.92 14.07
C LEU A 642 -12.92 -5.45 14.09
N PHE A 643 -13.58 -6.07 15.05
CA PHE A 643 -13.82 -7.51 15.10
C PHE A 643 -15.32 -7.77 15.04
N SER A 644 -15.81 -8.28 13.91
CA SER A 644 -17.23 -8.48 13.71
C SER A 644 -17.63 -9.86 13.20
N GLY A 645 -18.71 -10.40 13.73
CA GLY A 645 -19.35 -11.60 13.16
C GLY A 645 -18.47 -12.86 13.13
N ASN A 646 -17.35 -12.88 13.85
CA ASN A 646 -16.44 -14.02 13.87
C ASN A 646 -17.04 -15.15 14.73
N MET A 647 -16.69 -16.41 14.39
CA MET A 647 -17.28 -17.59 15.00
C MET A 647 -16.22 -18.55 15.53
N ALA A 648 -16.27 -18.80 16.84
CA ALA A 648 -15.50 -19.84 17.50
C ALA A 648 -16.40 -21.03 17.88
N THR A 649 -16.02 -22.25 17.50
CA THR A 649 -16.79 -23.45 17.91
C THR A 649 -16.51 -23.89 19.34
N ASN A 650 -15.55 -23.26 20.03
CA ASN A 650 -15.24 -23.44 21.44
C ASN A 650 -15.25 -22.10 22.19
N ALA A 651 -14.19 -21.29 22.09
CA ALA A 651 -14.05 -20.06 22.89
C ALA A 651 -13.39 -18.90 22.13
N GLY A 652 -13.67 -17.66 22.55
CA GLY A 652 -13.06 -16.46 21.98
C GLY A 652 -13.56 -16.18 20.57
N GLY A 653 -14.81 -15.74 20.44
CA GLY A 653 -15.41 -15.50 19.12
C GLY A 653 -14.62 -14.46 18.34
N ALA A 654 -14.36 -13.30 18.93
CA ALA A 654 -13.46 -12.31 18.35
C ALA A 654 -11.99 -12.67 18.57
N SER A 655 -11.62 -12.94 19.83
CA SER A 655 -10.23 -13.23 20.20
C SER A 655 -10.13 -14.24 21.33
N TYR A 656 -9.14 -15.13 21.20
CA TYR A 656 -8.72 -16.09 22.22
C TYR A 656 -7.25 -15.86 22.57
N ILE A 657 -6.97 -15.59 23.83
CA ILE A 657 -5.63 -15.29 24.33
C ILE A 657 -5.25 -16.35 25.35
N ASN A 658 -4.11 -17.02 25.13
CA ASN A 658 -3.67 -18.11 25.97
C ASN A 658 -2.17 -18.08 26.28
N ASN A 659 -1.83 -18.00 27.56
CA ASN A 659 -0.46 -18.20 27.99
C ASN A 659 -0.27 -19.60 28.58
N SER A 660 0.49 -20.46 27.89
CA SER A 660 0.87 -21.79 28.39
C SER A 660 2.32 -21.85 28.90
N GLY A 661 3.08 -20.74 28.80
CA GLY A 661 4.48 -20.69 29.20
C GLY A 661 4.67 -20.43 30.70
N THR A 662 5.38 -21.31 31.39
CA THR A 662 5.79 -21.09 32.79
C THR A 662 6.75 -19.90 32.89
N GLY A 663 6.43 -18.90 33.71
CA GLY A 663 7.31 -17.74 33.95
C GLY A 663 7.29 -16.66 32.86
N SER A 664 6.38 -16.73 31.89
CA SER A 664 6.14 -15.68 30.89
C SER A 664 4.85 -14.92 31.21
N SER A 665 4.75 -13.63 30.87
CA SER A 665 3.48 -12.89 30.84
C SER A 665 2.98 -12.69 29.41
N CYS A 666 1.68 -12.57 29.23
CA CYS A 666 1.02 -12.22 27.98
C CYS A 666 0.04 -11.07 28.23
N GLU A 667 0.36 -9.88 27.72
CA GLU A 667 -0.32 -8.63 28.05
C GLU A 667 -0.82 -7.84 26.82
N PRO A 668 -1.59 -8.46 25.91
CA PRO A 668 -2.07 -7.76 24.72
C PRO A 668 -3.03 -6.62 25.10
N SER A 669 -3.04 -5.58 24.27
CA SER A 669 -3.91 -4.41 24.47
C SER A 669 -4.84 -4.18 23.30
N PHE A 670 -6.08 -3.82 23.60
CA PHE A 670 -7.10 -3.37 22.67
C PHE A 670 -7.40 -1.91 22.97
N ILE A 671 -7.20 -1.05 21.97
CA ILE A 671 -7.32 0.40 22.11
C ILE A 671 -8.21 0.89 20.97
N ASN A 672 -9.28 1.60 21.31
CA ASN A 672 -10.20 2.15 20.32
C ASN A 672 -10.77 1.07 19.38
N CYS A 673 -11.05 -0.13 19.89
CA CYS A 673 -11.56 -1.23 19.08
C CYS A 673 -13.07 -1.41 19.23
N THR A 674 -13.73 -1.85 18.15
CA THR A 674 -15.10 -2.35 18.21
C THR A 674 -15.10 -3.87 18.04
N ILE A 675 -15.66 -4.59 19.01
CA ILE A 675 -15.78 -6.04 19.05
C ILE A 675 -17.26 -6.38 19.18
N ALA A 676 -17.90 -6.77 18.07
CA ALA A 676 -19.35 -6.92 18.01
C ALA A 676 -19.84 -8.09 17.17
N ALA A 677 -21.06 -8.59 17.44
CA ALA A 677 -21.67 -9.68 16.68
C ALA A 677 -20.86 -11.00 16.65
N ASN A 678 -19.88 -11.20 17.54
CA ASN A 678 -19.06 -12.41 17.55
C ASN A 678 -19.71 -13.54 18.37
N TYR A 679 -19.52 -14.78 17.90
CA TYR A 679 -20.08 -15.97 18.52
C TYR A 679 -18.97 -16.90 19.04
N ALA A 680 -19.14 -17.41 20.26
CA ALA A 680 -18.41 -18.54 20.79
C ALA A 680 -19.40 -19.52 21.43
N LYS A 681 -19.21 -20.82 21.16
CA LYS A 681 -20.12 -21.85 21.69
C LYS A 681 -20.11 -21.92 23.22
N ASN A 682 -18.93 -21.82 23.86
CA ASN A 682 -18.77 -22.10 25.28
C ASN A 682 -18.53 -20.84 26.12
N THR A 683 -17.59 -19.97 25.74
CA THR A 683 -17.27 -18.77 26.54
C THR A 683 -16.54 -17.70 25.73
N GLY A 684 -16.62 -16.44 26.19
CA GLY A 684 -15.96 -15.28 25.60
C GLY A 684 -16.36 -15.04 24.15
N GLY A 685 -17.64 -14.74 23.91
CA GLY A 685 -18.14 -14.39 22.59
C GLY A 685 -17.34 -13.24 21.96
N GLY A 686 -17.07 -12.19 22.73
CA GLY A 686 -16.10 -11.15 22.41
C GLY A 686 -14.68 -11.64 22.65
N LEU A 687 -14.20 -11.48 23.89
CA LEU A 687 -12.82 -11.80 24.27
C LEU A 687 -12.80 -12.93 25.28
N TYR A 688 -11.91 -13.90 25.07
CA TYR A 688 -11.59 -14.92 26.06
C TYR A 688 -10.11 -14.89 26.41
N ASN A 689 -9.81 -14.77 27.70
CA ASN A 689 -8.47 -14.79 28.24
C ASN A 689 -8.27 -16.01 29.16
N THR A 690 -7.19 -16.73 28.95
CA THR A 690 -6.75 -17.84 29.80
C THR A 690 -5.22 -17.92 29.86
N GLY A 691 -4.69 -18.66 30.82
CA GLY A 691 -3.27 -19.02 30.84
C GLY A 691 -2.88 -19.78 32.10
N SER A 692 -1.91 -20.70 32.04
CA SER A 692 -1.46 -21.39 33.25
C SER A 692 -0.65 -20.44 34.15
N ASN A 693 -0.86 -20.49 35.46
CA ASN A 693 -0.07 -19.78 36.49
C ASN A 693 -0.17 -18.24 36.52
N GLY A 694 -1.31 -17.64 36.14
CA GLY A 694 -1.57 -16.21 36.37
C GLY A 694 -0.83 -15.24 35.46
N GLY A 695 -0.25 -15.73 34.36
CA GLY A 695 0.56 -14.93 33.44
C GLY A 695 -0.20 -14.24 32.31
N THR A 696 -1.51 -14.01 32.38
CA THR A 696 -2.23 -13.31 31.28
C THR A 696 -3.09 -12.15 31.77
N THR A 697 -2.75 -10.92 31.36
CA THR A 697 -3.48 -9.69 31.71
C THR A 697 -3.75 -8.87 30.47
N ILE A 698 -4.99 -8.84 29.99
CA ILE A 698 -5.33 -8.03 28.81
C ILE A 698 -5.67 -6.60 29.24
N THR A 699 -5.34 -5.61 28.41
CA THR A 699 -5.78 -4.22 28.61
C THR A 699 -6.80 -3.84 27.55
N VAL A 700 -7.93 -3.26 27.96
CA VAL A 700 -9.00 -2.82 27.07
C VAL A 700 -9.35 -1.36 27.40
N THR A 701 -9.08 -0.47 26.45
CA THR A 701 -9.27 0.98 26.63
C THR A 701 -10.01 1.58 25.45
N ASN A 702 -10.99 2.46 25.69
CA ASN A 702 -11.79 3.10 24.64
C ASN A 702 -12.48 2.12 23.68
N CYS A 703 -12.79 0.91 24.14
CA CYS A 703 -13.35 -0.13 23.28
C CYS A 703 -14.87 -0.26 23.45
N ILE A 704 -15.53 -0.81 22.44
CA ILE A 704 -16.90 -1.31 22.54
C ILE A 704 -16.88 -2.83 22.35
N VAL A 705 -17.29 -3.58 23.38
CA VAL A 705 -17.49 -5.03 23.35
C VAL A 705 -18.98 -5.30 23.55
N TYR A 706 -19.75 -5.39 22.45
CA TYR A 706 -21.22 -5.44 22.53
C TYR A 706 -21.87 -6.20 21.37
N GLY A 707 -23.05 -6.79 21.58
CA GLY A 707 -23.75 -7.62 20.62
C GLY A 707 -23.08 -8.97 20.35
N ASN A 708 -22.19 -9.43 21.23
CA ASN A 708 -21.55 -10.75 21.12
C ASN A 708 -22.38 -11.80 21.89
N SER A 709 -22.08 -13.09 21.68
CA SER A 709 -22.63 -14.18 22.53
C SER A 709 -22.16 -14.18 24.00
N GLY A 710 -21.24 -13.28 24.35
CA GLY A 710 -20.74 -12.97 25.69
C GLY A 710 -19.72 -11.84 25.61
N GLY A 711 -19.50 -11.08 26.68
CA GLY A 711 -18.57 -9.94 26.73
C GLY A 711 -17.11 -10.36 26.81
N ILE A 712 -16.47 -10.05 27.94
CA ILE A 712 -15.08 -10.41 28.25
C ILE A 712 -15.07 -11.50 29.31
N ALA A 713 -14.49 -12.65 28.99
CA ALA A 713 -14.36 -13.77 29.92
C ALA A 713 -12.88 -14.04 30.27
N ASN A 714 -12.60 -14.20 31.56
CA ASN A 714 -11.27 -14.47 32.10
C ASN A 714 -11.29 -15.76 32.94
N SER A 715 -10.46 -16.73 32.57
CA SER A 715 -10.33 -17.97 33.35
C SER A 715 -9.62 -17.71 34.68
N ALA A 716 -10.41 -17.48 35.75
CA ALA A 716 -9.89 -17.22 37.09
C ALA A 716 -9.09 -18.41 37.65
N ALA A 717 -9.48 -19.65 37.34
CA ALA A 717 -8.74 -20.86 37.69
C ALA A 717 -7.32 -20.89 37.07
N ALA A 718 -7.14 -20.16 35.98
CA ALA A 718 -5.87 -19.98 35.29
C ALA A 718 -5.13 -18.71 35.78
N GLY A 719 -5.78 -17.86 36.58
CA GLY A 719 -5.24 -16.57 37.04
C GLY A 719 -5.22 -15.49 35.95
N ALA A 720 -6.02 -15.67 34.90
CA ALA A 720 -6.19 -14.68 33.84
C ALA A 720 -6.98 -13.45 34.35
N THR A 721 -6.56 -12.25 33.96
CA THR A 721 -7.23 -10.99 34.35
C THR A 721 -7.40 -10.03 33.16
N ALA A 722 -8.24 -9.02 33.32
CA ALA A 722 -8.34 -7.92 32.37
C ALA A 722 -8.46 -6.58 33.10
N THR A 723 -7.73 -5.58 32.59
CA THR A 723 -7.87 -4.18 32.99
C THR A 723 -8.68 -3.45 31.93
N VAL A 724 -9.89 -3.04 32.30
CA VAL A 724 -10.83 -2.37 31.40
C VAL A 724 -11.07 -0.95 31.88
N THR A 725 -10.83 0.05 31.02
CA THR A 725 -11.08 1.47 31.32
C THR A 725 -11.69 2.18 30.14
N TYR A 726 -12.51 3.21 30.38
CA TYR A 726 -13.13 4.01 29.33
C TYR A 726 -13.78 3.18 28.21
N SER A 727 -14.39 2.04 28.55
CA SER A 727 -14.90 1.08 27.56
C SER A 727 -16.33 0.67 27.84
N ASN A 728 -17.10 0.38 26.79
CA ASN A 728 -18.44 -0.21 26.90
C ASN A 728 -18.35 -1.73 26.75
N VAL A 729 -18.64 -2.48 27.81
CA VAL A 729 -18.56 -3.95 27.82
C VAL A 729 -19.90 -4.52 28.27
N GLN A 730 -20.52 -5.30 27.39
CA GLN A 730 -21.72 -6.05 27.78
C GLN A 730 -21.38 -7.06 28.88
N PHE A 731 -22.32 -7.27 29.81
CA PHE A 731 -22.25 -8.35 30.79
C PHE A 731 -23.53 -9.18 30.72
N MET A 732 -23.39 -10.47 30.45
CA MET A 732 -24.52 -11.41 30.33
C MET A 732 -24.58 -12.44 31.47
N GLY A 733 -23.61 -12.42 32.41
CA GLY A 733 -23.54 -13.37 33.51
C GLY A 733 -23.09 -14.78 33.09
N ALA A 734 -22.41 -14.90 31.94
CA ALA A 734 -21.88 -16.19 31.49
C ALA A 734 -20.65 -16.63 32.32
N SER A 735 -20.30 -17.92 32.26
CA SER A 735 -19.12 -18.46 32.94
C SER A 735 -17.85 -17.69 32.57
N ASN A 736 -17.06 -17.34 33.60
CA ASN A 736 -15.83 -16.55 33.53
C ASN A 736 -16.01 -15.09 33.09
N GLU A 737 -17.23 -14.62 32.81
CA GLU A 737 -17.50 -13.23 32.47
C GLU A 737 -17.40 -12.33 33.70
N VAL A 738 -16.87 -11.12 33.53
CA VAL A 738 -16.72 -10.12 34.60
C VAL A 738 -17.51 -8.88 34.22
N ASP A 739 -18.26 -8.34 35.18
CA ASP A 739 -18.95 -7.06 35.01
C ASP A 739 -17.96 -5.90 35.23
N TYR A 740 -17.64 -5.19 34.14
CA TYR A 740 -16.72 -4.05 34.16
C TYR A 740 -17.42 -2.70 34.28
N SER A 741 -18.75 -2.66 34.40
CA SER A 741 -19.56 -1.44 34.34
C SER A 741 -19.24 -0.40 35.41
N THR A 742 -18.66 -0.80 36.54
CA THR A 742 -18.28 0.09 37.65
C THR A 742 -16.82 0.57 37.58
N GLY A 743 -16.05 0.08 36.60
CA GLY A 743 -14.67 0.51 36.39
C GLY A 743 -14.56 1.94 35.86
N THR A 744 -13.37 2.54 35.97
CA THR A 744 -13.12 3.94 35.58
C THR A 744 -13.55 4.22 34.14
N GLY A 745 -14.57 5.06 33.98
CA GLY A 745 -15.09 5.47 32.67
C GLY A 745 -15.79 4.37 31.89
N ASN A 746 -16.10 3.23 32.49
CA ASN A 746 -16.72 2.11 31.80
C ASN A 746 -18.24 2.23 31.72
N PHE A 747 -18.82 1.54 30.74
CA PHE A 747 -20.25 1.47 30.49
C PHE A 747 -20.69 0.03 30.22
N ASN A 748 -21.97 -0.22 30.45
CA ASN A 748 -22.68 -1.42 29.96
C ASN A 748 -24.06 -0.96 29.45
N VAL A 749 -24.06 -0.34 28.27
CA VAL A 749 -25.25 0.22 27.63
C VAL A 749 -25.31 -0.21 26.17
N ASP A 750 -26.51 -0.17 25.59
CA ASP A 750 -26.70 -0.33 24.15
C ASP A 750 -25.91 0.78 23.41
N PRO A 751 -24.90 0.43 22.59
CA PRO A 751 -24.11 1.41 21.84
C PRO A 751 -24.91 2.23 20.85
N LYS A 752 -26.13 1.79 20.48
CA LYS A 752 -26.90 2.39 19.37
C LYS A 752 -26.08 2.40 18.08
N PHE A 753 -25.52 1.25 17.70
CA PHE A 753 -24.92 1.10 16.38
C PHE A 753 -25.95 1.33 15.27
N THR A 754 -25.52 1.91 14.15
CA THR A 754 -26.39 2.12 12.98
C THR A 754 -27.02 0.82 12.47
N ASN A 755 -26.24 -0.27 12.44
CA ASN A 755 -26.74 -1.60 12.12
C ASN A 755 -25.88 -2.68 12.82
N LEU A 756 -26.38 -3.24 13.92
CA LEU A 756 -25.78 -4.38 14.59
C LEU A 756 -26.47 -5.67 14.12
N PRO A 757 -25.81 -6.52 13.30
CA PRO A 757 -26.36 -7.83 13.01
C PRO A 757 -26.33 -8.72 14.25
N ALA A 758 -27.25 -9.68 14.31
CA ALA A 758 -27.18 -10.74 15.31
C ALA A 758 -25.92 -11.59 15.08
N TYR A 759 -25.23 -11.97 16.16
CA TYR A 759 -24.25 -13.04 16.10
C TYR A 759 -24.93 -14.35 15.68
N SER A 760 -24.17 -15.29 15.11
CA SER A 760 -24.73 -16.54 14.58
C SER A 760 -23.91 -17.75 15.04
N SER A 761 -24.63 -18.78 15.51
CA SER A 761 -24.06 -20.06 15.95
C SER A 761 -23.88 -21.07 14.80
N THR A 762 -24.48 -20.80 13.64
CA THR A 762 -24.47 -21.71 12.49
C THR A 762 -23.40 -21.33 11.46
N ALA A 763 -23.16 -20.03 11.28
CA ALA A 763 -22.17 -19.50 10.36
C ALA A 763 -21.69 -18.10 10.78
N PRO A 764 -20.44 -17.71 10.45
CA PRO A 764 -19.98 -16.34 10.66
C PRO A 764 -20.80 -15.32 9.86
N VAL A 765 -20.76 -14.06 10.30
CA VAL A 765 -21.45 -12.92 9.67
C VAL A 765 -20.42 -11.90 9.18
N THR A 766 -20.59 -11.35 7.99
CA THR A 766 -19.66 -10.37 7.40
C THR A 766 -20.26 -8.97 7.22
N THR A 767 -21.53 -8.80 7.58
CA THR A 767 -22.28 -7.55 7.44
C THR A 767 -22.22 -6.69 8.70
N GLY A 768 -22.77 -5.48 8.61
CA GLY A 768 -22.99 -4.59 9.76
C GLY A 768 -22.54 -3.16 9.48
N ASN A 769 -23.03 -2.22 10.30
CA ASN A 769 -22.55 -0.85 10.36
C ASN A 769 -22.39 -0.45 11.83
N TYR A 770 -21.13 -0.36 12.24
CA TYR A 770 -20.72 -0.18 13.64
C TYR A 770 -20.41 1.28 13.99
N THR A 771 -20.84 2.25 13.16
CA THR A 771 -20.87 3.65 13.56
C THR A 771 -21.96 3.88 14.60
N LEU A 772 -21.72 4.80 15.54
CA LEU A 772 -22.70 5.19 16.55
C LEU A 772 -23.77 6.09 15.93
N GLN A 773 -25.02 5.88 16.30
CA GLN A 773 -26.11 6.84 16.03
C GLN A 773 -25.98 8.04 16.97
N GLY A 774 -26.47 9.22 16.58
CA GLY A 774 -26.35 10.46 17.37
C GLY A 774 -27.04 10.44 18.74
N THR A 775 -27.86 9.42 19.03
CA THR A 775 -28.48 9.18 20.35
C THR A 775 -27.62 8.31 21.27
N SER A 776 -26.46 7.83 20.81
CA SER A 776 -25.56 6.99 21.59
C SER A 776 -24.95 7.77 22.75
N THR A 777 -24.99 7.18 23.95
CA THR A 777 -24.34 7.76 25.13
C THR A 777 -22.84 7.55 25.15
N LEU A 778 -22.27 6.83 24.17
CA LEU A 778 -20.85 6.50 24.07
C LEU A 778 -20.03 7.55 23.29
N ILE A 779 -20.73 8.50 22.67
CA ILE A 779 -20.14 9.64 21.97
C ILE A 779 -19.45 10.57 23.00
N ASN A 780 -18.22 11.00 22.72
CA ASN A 780 -17.36 11.83 23.55
C ASN A 780 -17.09 11.24 24.96
N LYS A 781 -17.00 9.91 25.09
CA LYS A 781 -16.80 9.23 26.40
C LYS A 781 -15.47 8.49 26.56
N GLY A 782 -14.65 8.41 25.52
CA GLY A 782 -13.34 7.79 25.62
C GLY A 782 -12.30 8.70 26.28
N ASN A 783 -11.10 8.15 26.48
CA ASN A 783 -9.95 8.83 27.04
C ASN A 783 -8.98 9.27 25.94
N ASN A 784 -8.81 10.58 25.75
CA ASN A 784 -7.91 11.15 24.74
C ASN A 784 -6.45 10.71 24.90
N ASN A 785 -6.00 10.39 26.12
CA ASN A 785 -4.60 9.97 26.36
C ASN A 785 -4.29 8.61 25.71
N ALA A 786 -5.30 7.80 25.38
CA ALA A 786 -5.11 6.51 24.74
C ALA A 786 -4.86 6.61 23.22
N ILE A 787 -5.02 7.80 22.62
CA ILE A 787 -4.77 8.03 21.19
C ILE A 787 -3.32 7.73 20.83
N ASN A 788 -2.36 8.15 21.66
CA ASN A 788 -0.94 7.79 21.54
C ASN A 788 -0.37 7.83 20.10
N GLY A 789 -0.67 8.89 19.35
CA GLY A 789 -0.22 9.10 17.96
C GLY A 789 -1.15 8.59 16.86
N TYR A 790 -2.20 7.84 17.18
CA TYR A 790 -3.18 7.32 16.21
C TYR A 790 -4.33 8.32 15.98
N THR A 791 -4.09 9.31 15.12
CA THR A 791 -4.95 10.51 15.00
C THR A 791 -6.28 10.29 14.28
N THR A 792 -6.48 9.17 13.60
CA THR A 792 -7.69 8.86 12.83
C THR A 792 -8.41 7.60 13.34
N ASP A 793 -9.70 7.50 13.03
CA ASP A 793 -10.53 6.32 13.27
C ASP A 793 -10.41 5.31 12.12
N LEU A 794 -11.15 4.20 12.19
CA LEU A 794 -11.11 3.15 11.16
C LEU A 794 -11.72 3.58 9.81
N ALA A 795 -12.47 4.69 9.76
CA ALA A 795 -12.99 5.30 8.54
C ALA A 795 -12.10 6.45 8.02
N GLY A 796 -11.00 6.79 8.72
CA GLY A 796 -10.08 7.87 8.37
C GLY A 796 -10.50 9.25 8.91
N ASN A 797 -11.52 9.32 9.78
CA ASN A 797 -11.93 10.58 10.43
C ASN A 797 -11.04 10.89 11.63
N PRO A 798 -10.82 12.16 12.01
CA PRO A 798 -10.05 12.50 13.21
C PRO A 798 -10.63 11.88 14.49
N ARG A 799 -9.79 11.25 15.33
CA ARG A 799 -10.20 10.65 16.63
C ARG A 799 -10.73 11.65 17.65
N ILE A 800 -10.43 12.93 17.52
CA ILE A 800 -10.99 13.96 18.39
C ILE A 800 -11.92 14.80 17.52
N ASN A 801 -13.22 14.52 17.62
CA ASN A 801 -14.24 15.37 17.04
C ASN A 801 -14.81 16.28 18.15
N ASN A 802 -14.62 17.59 18.03
CA ASN A 802 -14.87 18.62 19.06
C ASN A 802 -13.91 18.57 20.26
N THR A 803 -14.09 17.68 21.24
CA THR A 803 -13.35 17.73 22.52
C THR A 803 -12.85 16.39 23.03
N THR A 804 -13.55 15.29 22.75
CA THR A 804 -13.23 13.98 23.34
C THR A 804 -13.45 12.88 22.33
N ILE A 805 -12.61 11.86 22.39
CA ILE A 805 -12.70 10.67 21.54
C ILE A 805 -13.97 9.86 21.85
N ASP A 806 -14.62 9.32 20.82
CA ASP A 806 -15.69 8.34 20.97
C ASP A 806 -15.13 6.98 21.39
N MET A 807 -15.95 6.16 22.05
CA MET A 807 -15.57 4.75 22.26
C MET A 807 -15.70 3.96 20.96
N GLY A 808 -14.78 3.01 20.76
CA GLY A 808 -14.81 2.08 19.63
C GLY A 808 -13.94 2.51 18.46
N ALA A 809 -14.09 1.79 17.35
CA ALA A 809 -13.27 1.93 16.14
C ALA A 809 -13.66 3.12 15.24
N TYR A 810 -14.84 3.71 15.46
CA TYR A 810 -15.40 4.76 14.61
C TYR A 810 -15.80 5.97 15.45
N GLU A 811 -15.55 7.16 14.93
CA GLU A 811 -16.06 8.42 15.47
C GLU A 811 -17.39 8.75 14.83
N HIS A 812 -18.34 9.25 15.63
CA HIS A 812 -19.58 9.81 15.14
C HIS A 812 -19.32 11.08 14.35
N GLN A 813 -19.90 11.15 13.15
CA GLN A 813 -19.90 12.34 12.31
C GLN A 813 -21.28 13.00 12.44
N ASN A 814 -21.29 14.29 12.80
CA ASN A 814 -22.51 15.09 12.99
C ASN A 814 -23.23 15.38 11.67
#